data_AF-A0AAX6MIX9-F1
#
_entry.id   AF-A0AAX6MIX9-F1
#
_cell.length_a   1.000
_cell.length_b   1.000
_cell.length_c   1.000
_cell.angle_alpha   90.00
_cell.angle_beta   90.00
_cell.angle_gamma   90.00
#
_symmetry.space_group_name_H-M   'P 1'
#
loop_
_entity.id
_entity.type
_entity.pdbx_description
1 polymer ?
#
loop_
_entity_poly.entity_id
_entity_poly.type
_entity_poly.pdbx_seq_one_letter_code
_entity_poly.pdbx_strand_id
1 'polypeptide(L)'
;MSYKYYPITGIKDGWGADGRVPIRRDFDEWTESSDPKDKIQQRLYEIMVNEIIPEHPKYKNEYLEAARTWRLPFWDWAKHSKVPKMVRWRRVEITIGGNPPVIIDNPLHQFKMPNDKRMGIYGVGILKYPDGDEFLDYGACYATTRCPDENERKPDNKAWIEGVNHDDKVDEFLTNYSSITGFPYGTASELVYRLLTYPMDYIHFATVARDEDASSATASTSKITNDVNLEFIHNNVHYWIGGDGGHMSQIPVATFDPTFWLHHCNIDRLFALWQALNPEKWFEVDIQRWFDQKIIGGGDIVTNKTPLRPFHRDEKGTPWTADDARDWFKLGYTYPELKTGKETSAQLFEMINTTYGIARQEGLKMTDVPPGMEIIDKESGEDAGKGGVKMNDYALSIRYSKYVDSLSFKSLFLVFAPINSTRFALGGHPFNIQVFLRPEGETKNTFRTEDFVTNVFNFSQPAEQDGNEVCSNCKEGEEGDTQAIAYVPVTSYLIKMIQQQELSDLQPPTVEKVLARMYWRITDLGGKTIPEEQWKDSMRLGITVSKMEMTYSKDPQVKPEVPDPEVIPSLGTGPSKPVAPAGVVANNISVAKISKLEAEVSTGGSIVFKSPTMALEVPNRETGTGIALLYWDPSSTANSRDVENYDILLGMVIKNKRRVVQCNSKPVGGGYGVTEELQPSPWFGNSPQLRVDVEANKFVVYVDGIRVKDVDRSIKKNVTHVRYYTSPTNAQPVMARDIIATTYKDKSAVL
;
A
#
# COMPACT_ATOMS: atom_id res chain seq x y z
N MET A 1 -38.31 11.11 -27.68
CA MET A 1 -37.05 10.88 -28.44
C MET A 1 -36.89 9.38 -28.60
N SER A 2 -36.50 8.88 -29.78
CA SER A 2 -36.11 7.48 -29.94
C SER A 2 -34.62 7.35 -29.60
N TYR A 3 -34.30 6.74 -28.47
CA TYR A 3 -32.91 6.43 -28.13
C TYR A 3 -32.41 5.31 -29.05
N LYS A 4 -31.26 5.53 -29.69
CA LYS A 4 -30.56 4.51 -30.48
C LYS A 4 -29.38 4.01 -29.66
N TYR A 5 -29.47 2.78 -29.18
CA TYR A 5 -28.38 2.13 -28.44
C TYR A 5 -27.38 1.53 -29.42
N TYR A 6 -26.09 1.65 -29.09
CA TYR A 6 -24.99 1.03 -29.81
C TYR A 6 -24.45 -0.10 -28.93
N PRO A 7 -24.76 -1.37 -29.24
CA PRO A 7 -24.43 -2.46 -28.35
C PRO A 7 -22.94 -2.79 -28.41
N ILE A 8 -22.32 -2.88 -27.25
CA ILE A 8 -21.03 -3.55 -27.08
C ILE A 8 -21.36 -5.03 -27.15
N THR A 9 -21.01 -5.70 -28.24
CA THR A 9 -21.26 -7.15 -28.46
C THR A 9 -19.98 -7.97 -28.48
N GLY A 10 -18.82 -7.32 -28.30
CA GLY A 10 -17.53 -7.92 -28.58
C GLY A 10 -17.33 -8.20 -30.07
N ILE A 11 -16.23 -8.88 -30.39
CA ILE A 11 -16.01 -9.46 -31.72
C ILE A 11 -16.36 -10.95 -31.62
N LYS A 12 -17.36 -11.41 -32.37
CA LYS A 12 -17.94 -12.75 -32.23
C LYS A 12 -16.90 -13.87 -32.24
N ASP A 13 -17.11 -14.89 -31.40
CA ASP A 13 -16.35 -16.14 -31.40
C ASP A 13 -16.21 -16.72 -32.81
N GLY A 14 -15.03 -17.27 -33.09
CA GLY A 14 -14.70 -17.88 -34.39
C GLY A 14 -14.20 -16.90 -35.47
N TRP A 15 -13.98 -15.62 -35.17
CA TRP A 15 -13.54 -14.61 -36.15
C TRP A 15 -12.03 -14.34 -36.20
N GLY A 16 -11.20 -15.05 -35.41
CA GLY A 16 -9.74 -15.07 -35.60
C GLY A 16 -9.31 -15.92 -36.80
N ALA A 17 -8.05 -15.77 -37.22
CA ALA A 17 -7.49 -16.36 -38.45
C ALA A 17 -7.47 -17.91 -38.49
N ASP A 18 -7.80 -18.58 -37.39
CA ASP A 18 -7.89 -20.03 -37.21
C ASP A 18 -9.16 -20.47 -36.45
N GLY A 19 -10.14 -19.57 -36.30
CA GLY A 19 -11.35 -19.80 -35.50
C GLY A 19 -11.17 -19.63 -33.98
N ARG A 20 -10.00 -19.19 -33.50
CA ARG A 20 -9.79 -18.84 -32.09
C ARG A 20 -10.11 -17.37 -31.80
N VAL A 21 -10.17 -17.04 -30.52
CA VAL A 21 -10.27 -15.66 -30.04
C VAL A 21 -8.92 -14.94 -30.21
N PRO A 22 -8.86 -13.80 -30.92
CA PRO A 22 -7.62 -13.05 -31.12
C PRO A 22 -7.01 -12.48 -29.84
N ILE A 23 -5.68 -12.43 -29.82
CA ILE A 23 -4.83 -12.07 -28.69
C ILE A 23 -4.52 -10.56 -28.72
N ARG A 24 -4.77 -9.84 -27.62
CA ARG A 24 -4.19 -8.52 -27.33
C ARG A 24 -2.68 -8.66 -27.17
N ARG A 25 -1.91 -7.71 -27.68
CA ARG A 25 -0.44 -7.69 -27.56
C ARG A 25 0.00 -6.58 -26.62
N ASP A 26 1.19 -6.71 -26.03
CA ASP A 26 1.84 -5.57 -25.40
C ASP A 26 2.13 -4.50 -26.46
N PHE A 27 2.01 -3.22 -26.11
CA PHE A 27 2.08 -2.12 -27.07
C PHE A 27 3.44 -2.02 -27.75
N ASP A 28 4.56 -2.16 -27.02
CA ASP A 28 5.87 -2.04 -27.66
C ASP A 28 6.12 -3.26 -28.56
N GLU A 29 5.83 -4.48 -28.09
CA GLU A 29 5.86 -5.71 -28.89
C GLU A 29 4.97 -5.63 -30.16
N TRP A 30 3.84 -4.93 -30.05
CA TRP A 30 2.89 -4.67 -31.13
C TRP A 30 3.38 -3.60 -32.12
N THR A 31 4.03 -2.54 -31.66
CA THR A 31 4.58 -1.49 -32.57
C THR A 31 5.82 -1.93 -33.32
N GLU A 32 6.61 -2.84 -32.76
CA GLU A 32 7.80 -3.39 -33.41
C GLU A 32 7.47 -4.64 -34.28
N SER A 33 6.21 -5.10 -34.26
CA SER A 33 5.68 -6.13 -35.14
C SER A 33 5.71 -5.69 -36.60
N SER A 34 6.37 -6.48 -37.46
CA SER A 34 6.35 -6.29 -38.91
C SER A 34 5.12 -6.94 -39.60
N ASP A 35 4.16 -7.47 -38.84
CA ASP A 35 2.94 -8.09 -39.39
C ASP A 35 1.84 -7.03 -39.62
N PRO A 36 1.38 -6.80 -40.87
CA PRO A 36 0.35 -5.80 -41.16
C PRO A 36 -1.00 -6.02 -40.49
N LYS A 37 -1.26 -7.20 -39.92
CA LYS A 37 -2.55 -7.61 -39.34
C LYS A 37 -2.93 -6.87 -38.05
N ASP A 38 -2.04 -6.04 -37.54
CA ASP A 38 -2.09 -5.55 -36.17
C ASP A 38 -2.89 -4.22 -35.97
N LYS A 39 -4.09 -3.93 -36.53
CA LYS A 39 -4.80 -2.61 -36.28
C LYS A 39 -6.35 -2.57 -36.05
N ILE A 40 -6.74 -1.97 -34.89
CA ILE A 40 -7.94 -1.34 -34.21
C ILE A 40 -9.32 -2.11 -33.86
N GLN A 41 -9.99 -1.91 -32.67
CA GLN A 41 -11.07 -2.76 -31.99
C GLN A 41 -12.48 -2.12 -31.83
N GLN A 42 -13.52 -2.95 -31.59
CA GLN A 42 -14.98 -2.68 -31.71
C GLN A 42 -15.41 -1.33 -32.29
N ARG A 43 -15.47 -0.19 -31.57
CA ARG A 43 -15.89 1.08 -32.23
C ARG A 43 -14.91 1.54 -33.32
N LEU A 44 -13.62 1.37 -33.07
CA LEU A 44 -12.55 1.64 -34.03
C LEU A 44 -12.48 0.55 -35.12
N TYR A 45 -12.80 -0.72 -34.77
CA TYR A 45 -13.01 -1.81 -35.74
C TYR A 45 -14.23 -1.55 -36.64
N GLU A 46 -15.30 -0.99 -36.11
CA GLU A 46 -16.50 -0.58 -36.84
C GLU A 46 -16.18 0.59 -37.77
N ILE A 47 -15.41 1.58 -37.31
CA ILE A 47 -14.88 2.64 -38.17
C ILE A 47 -14.03 2.01 -39.30
N MET A 48 -13.16 1.05 -38.97
CA MET A 48 -12.38 0.35 -39.99
C MET A 48 -13.27 -0.39 -41.00
N VAL A 49 -14.18 -1.25 -40.55
CA VAL A 49 -14.99 -2.13 -41.41
C VAL A 49 -16.10 -1.39 -42.16
N ASN A 50 -16.70 -0.37 -41.56
CA ASN A 50 -17.89 0.31 -42.10
C ASN A 50 -17.58 1.69 -42.71
N GLU A 51 -16.46 2.32 -42.35
CA GLU A 51 -16.11 3.68 -42.80
C GLU A 51 -14.84 3.65 -43.68
N ILE A 52 -13.70 3.11 -43.19
CA ILE A 52 -12.41 3.15 -43.90
C ILE A 52 -12.26 2.10 -45.01
N ILE A 53 -12.54 0.83 -44.72
CA ILE A 53 -12.35 -0.30 -45.67
C ILE A 53 -13.23 -0.16 -46.92
N PRO A 54 -14.48 0.33 -46.86
CA PRO A 54 -15.29 0.58 -48.05
C PRO A 54 -14.67 1.59 -49.05
N GLU A 55 -13.85 2.53 -48.58
CA GLU A 55 -13.12 3.48 -49.45
C GLU A 55 -11.94 2.84 -50.20
N HIS A 56 -11.53 1.63 -49.81
CA HIS A 56 -10.37 0.93 -50.37
C HIS A 56 -10.73 -0.47 -50.93
N PRO A 57 -11.67 -0.59 -51.89
CA PRO A 57 -12.23 -1.86 -52.32
C PRO A 57 -11.20 -2.86 -52.88
N LYS A 58 -10.09 -2.37 -53.46
CA LYS A 58 -8.97 -3.19 -53.96
C LYS A 58 -8.24 -3.96 -52.84
N TYR A 59 -8.17 -3.38 -51.64
CA TYR A 59 -7.46 -3.93 -50.47
C TYR A 59 -8.43 -4.51 -49.43
N LYS A 60 -9.73 -4.57 -49.74
CA LYS A 60 -10.81 -4.94 -48.82
C LYS A 60 -10.53 -6.24 -48.06
N ASN A 61 -10.09 -7.31 -48.73
CA ASN A 61 -9.88 -8.60 -48.07
C ASN A 61 -8.70 -8.58 -47.09
N GLU A 62 -7.62 -7.88 -47.45
CA GLU A 62 -6.43 -7.69 -46.61
C GLU A 62 -6.78 -6.87 -45.37
N TYR A 63 -7.48 -5.75 -45.54
CA TYR A 63 -7.85 -4.88 -44.43
C TYR A 63 -8.94 -5.47 -43.54
N LEU A 64 -9.87 -6.26 -44.09
CA LEU A 64 -10.82 -7.04 -43.27
C LEU A 64 -10.10 -8.08 -42.41
N GLU A 65 -9.04 -8.70 -42.92
CA GLU A 65 -8.26 -9.67 -42.16
C GLU A 65 -7.46 -9.01 -41.03
N ALA A 66 -6.84 -7.84 -41.29
CA ALA A 66 -6.18 -7.03 -40.26
C ALA A 66 -7.17 -6.54 -39.18
N ALA A 67 -8.32 -5.97 -39.59
CA ALA A 67 -9.34 -5.52 -38.64
C ALA A 67 -9.87 -6.68 -37.78
N ARG A 68 -10.09 -7.87 -38.36
CA ARG A 68 -10.54 -9.06 -37.61
C ARG A 68 -9.56 -9.52 -36.54
N THR A 69 -8.26 -9.38 -36.81
CA THR A 69 -7.21 -9.93 -35.96
C THR A 69 -6.75 -8.98 -34.85
N TRP A 70 -6.88 -7.65 -35.01
CA TRP A 70 -6.43 -6.72 -33.98
C TRP A 70 -7.23 -6.73 -32.68
N ARG A 71 -6.55 -6.56 -31.55
CA ARG A 71 -7.14 -6.17 -30.27
C ARG A 71 -6.33 -5.05 -29.62
N LEU A 72 -6.96 -4.23 -28.78
CA LEU A 72 -6.34 -3.04 -28.18
C LEU A 72 -5.06 -3.46 -27.47
N PRO A 73 -3.88 -2.94 -27.89
CA PRO A 73 -2.66 -3.23 -27.19
C PRO A 73 -2.76 -2.73 -25.74
N PHE A 74 -2.24 -3.52 -24.82
CA PHE A 74 -2.05 -3.10 -23.44
C PHE A 74 -0.66 -2.50 -23.28
N TRP A 75 -0.49 -1.52 -22.40
CA TRP A 75 0.83 -1.08 -21.98
C TRP A 75 1.21 -1.80 -20.69
N ASP A 76 2.13 -2.77 -20.76
CA ASP A 76 2.62 -3.45 -19.58
C ASP A 76 3.63 -2.58 -18.80
N TRP A 77 3.16 -1.47 -18.21
CA TRP A 77 3.97 -0.55 -17.40
C TRP A 77 4.69 -1.23 -16.21
N ALA A 78 4.32 -2.46 -15.85
CA ALA A 78 4.99 -3.26 -14.82
C ALA A 78 6.24 -3.99 -15.34
N LYS A 79 6.30 -4.28 -16.64
CA LYS A 79 7.43 -4.92 -17.34
C LYS A 79 8.24 -3.88 -18.14
N HIS A 80 7.54 -2.98 -18.82
CA HIS A 80 8.02 -1.93 -19.72
C HIS A 80 7.58 -0.56 -19.17
N SER A 81 8.25 -0.12 -18.11
CA SER A 81 7.95 1.10 -17.34
C SER A 81 8.29 2.42 -18.05
N LYS A 82 8.21 2.45 -19.38
CA LYS A 82 8.42 3.65 -20.22
C LYS A 82 7.19 3.94 -21.05
N VAL A 83 6.96 5.21 -21.37
CA VAL A 83 5.90 5.59 -22.32
C VAL A 83 6.17 4.91 -23.66
N PRO A 84 5.21 4.14 -24.21
CA PRO A 84 5.46 3.31 -25.38
C PRO A 84 5.93 4.13 -26.58
N LYS A 85 6.85 3.57 -27.37
CA LYS A 85 7.68 4.36 -28.31
C LYS A 85 6.85 5.15 -29.33
N MET A 86 5.78 4.57 -29.85
CA MET A 86 4.89 5.26 -30.81
C MET A 86 4.00 6.32 -30.16
N VAL A 87 3.72 6.26 -28.85
CA VAL A 87 3.02 7.33 -28.12
C VAL A 87 3.88 8.60 -28.06
N ARG A 88 5.20 8.47 -28.00
CA ARG A 88 6.13 9.62 -27.99
C ARG A 88 6.20 10.38 -29.32
N TRP A 89 5.78 9.77 -30.44
CA TRP A 89 5.92 10.39 -31.77
C TRP A 89 4.76 11.35 -32.05
N ARG A 90 5.04 12.65 -32.19
CA ARG A 90 4.02 13.65 -32.61
C ARG A 90 3.35 13.34 -33.95
N ARG A 91 4.06 12.66 -34.85
CA ARG A 91 3.61 12.26 -36.18
C ARG A 91 3.95 10.82 -36.46
N VAL A 92 3.08 10.16 -37.22
CA VAL A 92 3.25 8.76 -37.62
C VAL A 92 3.05 8.65 -39.13
N GLU A 93 3.87 7.81 -39.76
CA GLU A 93 3.71 7.45 -41.16
C GLU A 93 2.71 6.29 -41.28
N ILE A 94 1.73 6.42 -42.17
CA ILE A 94 0.76 5.38 -42.48
C ILE A 94 0.75 5.08 -43.98
N THR A 95 0.46 3.84 -44.35
CA THR A 95 0.24 3.43 -45.74
C THR A 95 -1.18 2.88 -45.85
N ILE A 96 -1.97 3.39 -46.80
CA ILE A 96 -3.36 2.98 -46.98
C ILE A 96 -3.79 3.04 -48.46
N GLY A 97 -4.64 2.11 -48.89
CA GLY A 97 -5.16 2.03 -50.26
C GLY A 97 -4.10 1.71 -51.32
N GLY A 98 -2.90 1.26 -50.93
CA GLY A 98 -1.75 1.10 -51.83
C GLY A 98 -1.16 2.42 -52.34
N ASN A 99 -1.51 3.54 -51.71
CA ASN A 99 -0.89 4.83 -51.97
C ASN A 99 0.54 4.87 -51.39
N PRO A 100 1.39 5.83 -51.81
CA PRO A 100 2.63 6.12 -51.11
C PRO A 100 2.38 6.41 -49.62
N PRO A 101 3.37 6.18 -48.73
CA PRO A 101 3.22 6.50 -47.32
C PRO A 101 2.90 7.98 -47.10
N VAL A 102 1.99 8.26 -46.16
CA VAL A 102 1.58 9.62 -45.78
C VAL A 102 1.83 9.84 -44.29
N ILE A 103 2.33 11.02 -43.94
CA ILE A 103 2.60 11.40 -42.56
C ILE A 103 1.39 12.15 -42.01
N ILE A 104 0.84 11.67 -40.89
CA ILE A 104 -0.27 12.30 -40.17
C ILE A 104 0.17 12.70 -38.75
N ASP A 105 -0.55 13.64 -38.14
CA ASP A 105 -0.44 13.88 -36.69
C ASP A 105 -0.94 12.63 -35.95
N ASN A 106 -0.21 12.21 -34.90
CA ASN A 106 -0.44 10.92 -34.27
C ASN A 106 -1.54 10.99 -33.19
N PRO A 107 -2.69 10.32 -33.36
CA PRO A 107 -3.79 10.36 -32.39
C PRO A 107 -3.47 9.65 -31.06
N LEU A 108 -2.38 8.87 -30.99
CA LEU A 108 -1.91 8.25 -29.75
C LEU A 108 -0.97 9.16 -28.95
N HIS A 109 -0.37 10.18 -29.58
CA HIS A 109 0.53 11.09 -28.86
C HIS A 109 -0.24 11.97 -27.89
N GLN A 110 -1.35 12.55 -28.36
CA GLN A 110 -2.11 13.56 -27.65
C GLN A 110 -3.52 13.58 -28.25
N PHE A 111 -4.55 13.71 -27.41
CA PHE A 111 -5.87 14.07 -27.93
C PHE A 111 -5.95 15.59 -28.08
N LYS A 112 -6.36 16.06 -29.25
CA LYS A 112 -6.64 17.46 -29.53
C LYS A 112 -8.10 17.64 -29.92
N MET A 113 -8.76 18.64 -29.34
CA MET A 113 -10.15 18.98 -29.61
C MET A 113 -10.37 19.35 -31.08
N PRO A 114 -11.50 18.92 -31.68
CA PRO A 114 -11.79 19.18 -33.08
C PRO A 114 -12.07 20.67 -33.35
N ASN A 115 -11.69 21.14 -34.55
CA ASN A 115 -11.91 22.50 -35.05
C ASN A 115 -11.24 23.61 -34.22
N ASP A 116 -10.11 23.32 -33.56
CA ASP A 116 -9.37 24.30 -32.73
C ASP A 116 -10.29 25.03 -31.73
N LYS A 117 -11.14 24.26 -31.04
CA LYS A 117 -12.04 24.73 -29.98
C LYS A 117 -11.58 24.28 -28.60
N ARG A 118 -11.67 25.17 -27.62
CA ARG A 118 -11.29 24.86 -26.23
C ARG A 118 -12.24 23.83 -25.62
N MET A 119 -11.72 23.00 -24.72
CA MET A 119 -12.49 21.97 -24.01
C MET A 119 -13.69 22.56 -23.23
N GLY A 120 -13.58 23.79 -22.72
CA GLY A 120 -14.68 24.48 -22.01
C GLY A 120 -15.95 24.73 -22.85
N ILE A 121 -15.85 24.76 -24.19
CA ILE A 121 -17.02 24.84 -25.07
C ILE A 121 -17.88 23.56 -24.99
N TYR A 122 -17.27 22.45 -24.53
CA TYR A 122 -17.89 21.13 -24.40
C TYR A 122 -18.18 20.76 -22.95
N GLY A 123 -18.10 21.71 -22.02
CA GLY A 123 -18.46 21.52 -20.60
C GLY A 123 -17.31 21.08 -19.69
N VAL A 124 -16.06 21.03 -20.17
CA VAL A 124 -14.89 20.77 -19.32
C VAL A 124 -14.60 22.02 -18.48
N GLY A 125 -14.57 21.86 -17.16
CA GLY A 125 -14.44 22.96 -16.20
C GLY A 125 -13.02 23.27 -15.74
N ILE A 126 -12.97 24.14 -14.73
CA ILE A 126 -11.81 24.38 -13.87
C ILE A 126 -11.79 23.29 -12.77
N LEU A 127 -10.64 23.00 -12.15
CA LEU A 127 -10.53 22.28 -10.88
C LEU A 127 -9.80 23.16 -9.86
N LYS A 128 -10.42 23.47 -8.72
CA LYS A 128 -9.83 24.31 -7.67
C LYS A 128 -8.99 23.50 -6.68
N TYR A 129 -8.03 24.14 -6.01
CA TYR A 129 -7.29 23.55 -4.89
C TYR A 129 -8.02 23.75 -3.55
N PRO A 130 -7.67 22.99 -2.48
CA PRO A 130 -8.31 23.10 -1.16
C PRO A 130 -8.25 24.49 -0.52
N ASP A 131 -7.27 25.32 -0.89
CA ASP A 131 -7.08 26.69 -0.40
C ASP A 131 -7.76 27.76 -1.28
N GLY A 132 -8.45 27.35 -2.35
CA GLY A 132 -9.44 28.15 -3.08
C GLY A 132 -8.90 29.22 -4.04
N ASP A 133 -7.69 29.73 -3.83
CA ASP A 133 -7.08 30.79 -4.64
C ASP A 133 -6.40 30.26 -5.92
N GLU A 134 -5.87 29.02 -5.90
CA GLU A 134 -5.24 28.37 -7.05
C GLU A 134 -6.20 27.41 -7.77
N PHE A 135 -5.98 27.18 -9.07
CA PHE A 135 -6.78 26.24 -9.87
C PHE A 135 -6.09 25.73 -11.15
N LEU A 136 -6.57 24.60 -11.67
CA LEU A 136 -6.22 24.00 -12.96
C LEU A 136 -7.38 24.21 -13.95
N ASP A 137 -7.16 25.01 -15.00
CA ASP A 137 -8.22 25.37 -15.97
C ASP A 137 -8.23 24.45 -17.19
N TYR A 138 -8.74 23.22 -17.05
CA TYR A 138 -8.88 22.30 -18.20
C TYR A 138 -9.82 22.87 -19.27
N GLY A 139 -10.74 23.77 -18.91
CA GLY A 139 -11.60 24.48 -19.84
C GLY A 139 -10.83 25.35 -20.85
N ALA A 140 -9.63 25.84 -20.50
CA ALA A 140 -8.75 26.60 -21.39
C ALA A 140 -8.04 25.76 -22.46
N CYS A 141 -7.85 24.45 -22.21
CA CYS A 141 -7.05 23.55 -23.05
C CYS A 141 -7.68 23.30 -24.43
N TYR A 142 -6.83 23.11 -25.44
CA TYR A 142 -7.19 22.51 -26.73
C TYR A 142 -6.76 21.04 -26.82
N ALA A 143 -5.79 20.60 -26.03
CA ALA A 143 -5.26 19.24 -26.10
C ALA A 143 -4.81 18.72 -24.73
N THR A 144 -4.62 17.40 -24.62
CA THR A 144 -4.21 16.75 -23.38
C THR A 144 -2.74 17.02 -23.03
N THR A 145 -2.40 16.79 -21.76
CA THR A 145 -1.09 17.14 -21.18
C THR A 145 -0.63 16.07 -20.19
N ARG A 146 0.66 15.73 -20.22
CA ARG A 146 1.34 14.80 -19.30
C ARG A 146 2.54 15.46 -18.62
N CYS A 147 2.57 15.36 -17.29
CA CYS A 147 3.63 15.86 -16.40
C CYS A 147 4.07 17.33 -16.67
N PRO A 148 3.16 18.31 -16.76
CA PRO A 148 3.51 19.71 -16.94
C PRO A 148 4.27 20.26 -15.72
N ASP A 149 5.14 21.24 -15.93
CA ASP A 149 5.74 21.99 -14.82
C ASP A 149 4.78 23.08 -14.25
N GLU A 150 5.15 23.65 -13.10
CA GLU A 150 4.38 24.68 -12.37
C GLU A 150 4.10 25.94 -13.21
N ASN A 151 5.01 26.31 -14.10
CA ASN A 151 4.81 27.43 -15.03
C ASN A 151 3.96 27.02 -16.22
N GLU A 152 4.19 25.83 -16.76
CA GLU A 152 3.45 25.28 -17.90
C GLU A 152 1.96 25.09 -17.60
N ARG A 153 1.57 24.73 -16.37
CA ARG A 153 0.17 24.52 -15.96
C ARG A 153 -0.62 25.79 -15.62
N LYS A 154 -0.09 26.99 -15.92
CA LYS A 154 -0.79 28.27 -15.72
C LYS A 154 -1.85 28.48 -16.82
N PRO A 155 -3.08 28.96 -16.51
CA PRO A 155 -4.19 29.02 -17.48
C PRO A 155 -3.93 29.84 -18.76
N ASP A 156 -3.04 30.84 -18.70
CA ASP A 156 -2.64 31.68 -19.82
C ASP A 156 -1.38 31.17 -20.55
N ASN A 157 -0.73 30.12 -20.03
CA ASN A 157 0.46 29.55 -20.66
C ASN A 157 0.09 28.79 -21.94
N LYS A 158 0.86 29.05 -22.99
CA LYS A 158 0.75 28.35 -24.28
C LYS A 158 0.90 26.83 -24.14
N ALA A 159 1.74 26.34 -23.24
CA ALA A 159 1.95 24.91 -22.98
C ALA A 159 0.71 24.23 -22.38
N TRP A 160 -0.01 24.90 -21.46
CA TRP A 160 -1.30 24.44 -20.96
C TRP A 160 -2.34 24.42 -22.09
N ILE A 161 -2.46 25.53 -22.81
CA ILE A 161 -3.48 25.77 -23.82
C ILE A 161 -3.32 24.82 -25.02
N GLU A 162 -2.13 24.67 -25.58
CA GLU A 162 -1.86 23.77 -26.72
C GLU A 162 -1.54 22.33 -26.30
N GLY A 163 -1.32 22.11 -25.01
CA GLY A 163 -0.96 20.84 -24.38
C GLY A 163 0.53 20.47 -24.53
N VAL A 164 1.10 19.87 -23.48
CA VAL A 164 2.51 19.45 -23.39
C VAL A 164 2.64 18.02 -22.87
N ASN A 165 3.54 17.23 -23.46
CA ASN A 165 3.79 15.84 -23.08
C ASN A 165 5.25 15.65 -22.70
N HIS A 166 5.54 15.63 -21.39
CA HIS A 166 6.87 15.31 -20.88
C HIS A 166 7.00 13.82 -20.63
N ASP A 167 6.99 13.03 -21.71
CA ASP A 167 7.04 11.56 -21.63
C ASP A 167 8.30 11.04 -20.90
N ASP A 168 9.41 11.80 -20.88
CA ASP A 168 10.61 11.48 -20.08
C ASP A 168 10.39 11.66 -18.56
N LYS A 169 9.46 12.52 -18.14
CA LYS A 169 9.02 12.65 -16.74
C LYS A 169 8.03 11.56 -16.35
N VAL A 170 7.23 11.08 -17.29
CA VAL A 170 6.40 9.88 -17.10
C VAL A 170 7.29 8.64 -16.92
N ASP A 171 8.31 8.47 -17.77
CA ASP A 171 9.35 7.45 -17.58
C ASP A 171 10.01 7.59 -16.20
N GLU A 172 10.35 8.81 -15.75
CA GLU A 172 10.92 9.05 -14.42
C GLU A 172 9.95 8.61 -13.30
N PHE A 173 8.68 8.99 -13.32
CA PHE A 173 7.74 8.56 -12.28
C PHE A 173 7.42 7.04 -12.28
N LEU A 174 7.48 6.38 -13.44
CA LEU A 174 7.25 4.93 -13.58
C LEU A 174 8.47 4.07 -13.27
N THR A 175 9.68 4.60 -13.49
CA THR A 175 10.93 3.89 -13.22
C THR A 175 11.53 4.30 -11.89
N ASN A 176 11.74 5.61 -11.68
CA ASN A 176 12.80 6.17 -10.87
C ASN A 176 12.35 7.50 -10.25
N TYR A 177 11.72 7.44 -9.08
CA TYR A 177 11.96 8.52 -8.13
C TYR A 177 13.41 8.41 -7.70
N SER A 178 14.17 9.49 -7.91
CA SER A 178 15.62 9.55 -7.73
C SER A 178 16.00 9.52 -6.24
N SER A 179 15.82 8.35 -5.62
CA SER A 179 16.13 8.01 -4.22
C SER A 179 17.64 7.90 -3.96
N ILE A 180 18.02 7.71 -2.68
CA ILE A 180 19.38 7.56 -2.14
C ILE A 180 20.24 6.63 -3.00
N THR A 181 19.60 5.61 -3.58
CA THR A 181 20.27 4.53 -4.29
C THR A 181 20.56 4.81 -5.77
N GLY A 182 19.89 5.80 -6.39
CA GLY A 182 20.00 6.08 -7.84
C GLY A 182 19.41 5.00 -8.76
N PHE A 183 18.55 4.12 -8.23
CA PHE A 183 17.94 3.00 -8.96
C PHE A 183 16.43 3.16 -9.16
N PRO A 184 15.86 2.46 -10.16
CA PRO A 184 14.42 2.35 -10.33
C PRO A 184 13.79 1.45 -9.26
N TYR A 185 13.65 1.98 -8.05
CA TYR A 185 12.81 1.42 -6.99
C TYR A 185 11.42 2.04 -7.07
N GLY A 186 10.38 1.22 -6.85
CA GLY A 186 8.98 1.63 -7.01
C GLY A 186 8.36 1.29 -8.36
N THR A 187 9.05 0.52 -9.23
CA THR A 187 8.38 -0.09 -10.38
C THR A 187 7.21 -0.93 -9.88
N ALA A 188 6.01 -0.72 -10.45
CA ALA A 188 4.83 -1.42 -9.98
C ALA A 188 4.82 -2.93 -10.35
N SER A 189 5.89 -3.44 -10.95
CA SER A 189 6.25 -4.87 -11.02
C SER A 189 6.06 -5.57 -9.68
N GLU A 190 6.65 -5.04 -8.60
CA GLU A 190 6.69 -5.72 -7.30
C GLU A 190 5.34 -5.64 -6.54
N LEU A 191 4.49 -4.70 -6.95
CA LEU A 191 3.07 -4.61 -6.56
C LEU A 191 2.22 -5.60 -7.34
N VAL A 192 2.39 -5.68 -8.67
CA VAL A 192 1.74 -6.68 -9.55
C VAL A 192 2.11 -8.10 -9.14
N TYR A 193 3.36 -8.34 -8.73
CA TYR A 193 3.80 -9.62 -8.21
C TYR A 193 2.95 -10.05 -7.00
N ARG A 194 2.72 -9.16 -6.03
CA ARG A 194 1.90 -9.45 -4.84
C ARG A 194 0.42 -9.57 -5.19
N LEU A 195 -0.09 -8.68 -6.04
CA LEU A 195 -1.46 -8.72 -6.52
C LEU A 195 -1.83 -10.09 -7.12
N LEU A 196 -0.89 -10.73 -7.85
CA LEU A 196 -1.11 -12.02 -8.50
C LEU A 196 -0.65 -13.24 -7.68
N THR A 197 0.11 -13.07 -6.58
CA THR A 197 0.59 -14.21 -5.76
C THR A 197 -0.02 -14.28 -4.36
N TYR A 198 -0.51 -13.18 -3.80
CA TYR A 198 -1.07 -13.16 -2.45
C TYR A 198 -2.47 -13.80 -2.40
N PRO A 199 -2.77 -14.63 -1.37
CA PRO A 199 -4.09 -15.22 -1.20
C PRO A 199 -5.09 -14.17 -0.71
N MET A 200 -5.89 -13.65 -1.63
CA MET A 200 -6.93 -12.65 -1.38
C MET A 200 -8.27 -13.02 -2.04
N ASP A 201 -9.37 -12.44 -1.58
CA ASP A 201 -10.70 -12.57 -2.20
C ASP A 201 -11.02 -11.40 -3.14
N TYR A 202 -12.07 -11.55 -3.95
CA TYR A 202 -12.43 -10.58 -4.99
C TYR A 202 -12.49 -9.13 -4.51
N ILE A 203 -13.15 -8.88 -3.36
CA ILE A 203 -13.34 -7.53 -2.82
C ILE A 203 -12.00 -6.92 -2.41
N HIS A 204 -11.09 -7.73 -1.84
CA HIS A 204 -9.75 -7.29 -1.47
C HIS A 204 -8.86 -7.05 -2.69
N PHE A 205 -9.04 -7.83 -3.76
CA PHE A 205 -8.35 -7.63 -5.04
C PHE A 205 -8.82 -6.38 -5.78
N ALA A 206 -10.14 -6.13 -5.84
CA ALA A 206 -10.73 -5.22 -6.81
C ALA A 206 -10.66 -3.74 -6.44
N THR A 207 -10.69 -3.37 -5.15
CA THR A 207 -10.89 -1.96 -4.72
C THR A 207 -10.07 -1.55 -3.49
N VAL A 208 -9.80 -0.24 -3.37
CA VAL A 208 -9.18 0.39 -2.19
C VAL A 208 -10.12 0.48 -0.98
N ALA A 209 -11.43 0.30 -1.17
CA ALA A 209 -12.45 0.66 -0.21
C ALA A 209 -12.63 -0.36 0.93
N ARG A 210 -12.71 0.13 2.18
CA ARG A 210 -12.84 -0.69 3.38
C ARG A 210 -13.90 -0.18 4.34
N ASP A 211 -14.71 -1.12 4.83
CA ASP A 211 -15.59 -0.91 5.99
C ASP A 211 -14.71 -0.92 7.26
N GLU A 212 -14.80 0.11 8.12
CA GLU A 212 -14.10 0.13 9.42
C GLU A 212 -14.83 -0.73 10.46
N ASP A 213 -16.16 -0.77 10.42
CA ASP A 213 -17.00 -1.62 11.28
C ASP A 213 -17.26 -3.00 10.68
N ALA A 214 -17.08 -4.04 11.48
CA ALA A 214 -17.18 -5.44 11.07
C ALA A 214 -18.64 -5.96 10.93
N SER A 215 -19.55 -5.10 10.46
CA SER A 215 -21.00 -5.37 10.41
C SER A 215 -21.50 -5.90 9.05
N SER A 216 -20.70 -5.78 7.98
CA SER A 216 -21.03 -6.38 6.68
C SER A 216 -20.78 -7.90 6.67
N ALA A 217 -21.51 -8.65 5.85
CA ALA A 217 -21.26 -10.10 5.69
C ALA A 217 -19.89 -10.43 5.05
N THR A 218 -19.22 -9.39 4.55
CA THR A 218 -17.88 -9.37 3.93
C THR A 218 -16.84 -8.66 4.81
N ALA A 219 -17.20 -8.37 6.06
CA ALA A 219 -16.37 -7.65 7.05
C ALA A 219 -14.98 -8.27 7.20
N SER A 220 -13.96 -7.44 6.98
CA SER A 220 -12.57 -7.91 6.93
C SER A 220 -11.93 -7.96 8.32
N THR A 221 -11.74 -9.15 8.88
CA THR A 221 -10.70 -9.42 9.89
C THR A 221 -9.32 -9.33 9.22
N SER A 222 -8.87 -8.12 8.88
CA SER A 222 -7.84 -7.91 7.83
C SER A 222 -6.52 -8.61 8.13
N LYS A 223 -6.17 -9.59 7.28
CA LYS A 223 -4.78 -10.00 7.05
C LYS A 223 -4.06 -8.87 6.30
N ILE A 224 -2.80 -8.59 6.63
CA ILE A 224 -2.04 -7.50 5.98
C ILE A 224 -1.77 -7.78 4.49
N THR A 225 -1.77 -9.05 4.07
CA THR A 225 -1.77 -9.45 2.65
C THR A 225 -2.92 -8.84 1.84
N ASN A 226 -4.03 -8.51 2.48
CA ASN A 226 -5.21 -7.94 1.82
C ASN A 226 -5.08 -6.42 1.60
N ASP A 227 -4.03 -5.77 2.08
CA ASP A 227 -3.83 -4.33 1.88
C ASP A 227 -3.39 -3.99 0.43
N VAL A 228 -2.98 -5.00 -0.37
CA VAL A 228 -2.70 -4.88 -1.82
C VAL A 228 -3.99 -5.04 -2.62
N ASN A 229 -4.25 -4.13 -3.56
CA ASN A 229 -5.41 -4.18 -4.47
C ASN A 229 -5.11 -3.53 -5.84
N LEU A 230 -5.89 -3.87 -6.86
CA LEU A 230 -5.73 -3.44 -8.26
C LEU A 230 -5.97 -1.93 -8.42
N GLU A 231 -7.01 -1.39 -7.78
CA GLU A 231 -7.41 0.01 -7.87
C GLU A 231 -6.31 0.95 -7.32
N PHE A 232 -5.63 0.58 -6.23
CA PHE A 232 -4.48 1.31 -5.70
C PHE A 232 -3.35 1.44 -6.74
N ILE A 233 -3.00 0.33 -7.40
CA ILE A 233 -1.91 0.32 -8.40
C ILE A 233 -2.32 1.14 -9.63
N HIS A 234 -3.57 1.00 -10.08
CA HIS A 234 -4.19 1.84 -11.11
C HIS A 234 -4.09 3.34 -10.78
N ASN A 235 -4.46 3.74 -9.56
CA ASN A 235 -4.43 5.14 -9.11
C ASN A 235 -3.02 5.73 -9.17
N ASN A 236 -2.03 4.98 -8.68
CA ASN A 236 -0.64 5.41 -8.74
C ASN A 236 -0.14 5.60 -10.19
N VAL A 237 -0.49 4.69 -11.11
CA VAL A 237 -0.11 4.81 -12.53
C VAL A 237 -0.80 5.99 -13.22
N HIS A 238 -2.06 6.28 -12.88
CA HIS A 238 -2.76 7.49 -13.31
C HIS A 238 -1.98 8.77 -12.94
N TYR A 239 -1.49 8.86 -11.70
CA TYR A 239 -0.63 9.98 -11.28
C TYR A 239 0.76 9.94 -11.96
N TRP A 240 1.40 8.79 -12.11
CA TRP A 240 2.72 8.71 -12.76
C TRP A 240 2.70 9.13 -14.24
N ILE A 241 1.57 8.98 -14.94
CA ILE A 241 1.38 9.47 -16.32
C ILE A 241 0.94 10.94 -16.35
N GLY A 242 0.13 11.37 -15.37
CA GLY A 242 -0.37 12.75 -15.32
C GLY A 242 0.63 13.76 -14.75
N GLY A 243 1.42 13.37 -13.75
CA GLY A 243 2.16 14.28 -12.87
C GLY A 243 1.26 15.27 -12.15
N ASP A 244 1.85 16.38 -11.71
CA ASP A 244 1.18 17.48 -11.02
C ASP A 244 0.29 18.29 -11.97
N GLY A 245 -0.95 17.82 -12.17
CA GLY A 245 -2.00 18.50 -12.92
C GLY A 245 -2.12 18.15 -14.41
N GLY A 246 -1.38 17.15 -14.91
CA GLY A 246 -1.67 16.60 -16.26
C GLY A 246 -2.94 15.74 -16.27
N HIS A 247 -3.52 15.53 -17.45
CA HIS A 247 -4.90 15.04 -17.58
C HIS A 247 -5.10 13.65 -16.97
N MET A 248 -4.14 12.73 -17.14
CA MET A 248 -4.19 11.39 -16.56
C MET A 248 -4.27 11.37 -15.02
N SER A 249 -3.85 12.43 -14.33
CA SER A 249 -3.94 12.53 -12.86
C SER A 249 -5.34 12.87 -12.35
N GLN A 250 -6.31 13.18 -13.23
CA GLN A 250 -7.63 13.72 -12.85
C GLN A 250 -8.82 12.89 -13.34
N ILE A 251 -9.70 12.46 -12.42
CA ILE A 251 -10.91 11.68 -12.76
C ILE A 251 -11.77 12.35 -13.86
N PRO A 252 -12.07 13.67 -13.83
CA PRO A 252 -12.93 14.30 -14.85
C PRO A 252 -12.37 14.32 -16.28
N VAL A 253 -11.04 14.22 -16.45
CA VAL A 253 -10.37 14.47 -17.74
C VAL A 253 -9.35 13.41 -18.17
N ALA A 254 -9.05 12.41 -17.34
CA ALA A 254 -8.07 11.37 -17.67
C ALA A 254 -8.43 10.57 -18.93
N THR A 255 -9.72 10.31 -19.16
CA THR A 255 -10.24 9.56 -20.32
C THR A 255 -9.95 10.23 -21.67
N PHE A 256 -9.65 11.54 -21.69
CA PHE A 256 -9.26 12.25 -22.90
C PHE A 256 -7.86 11.86 -23.37
N ASP A 257 -6.93 11.51 -22.47
CA ASP A 257 -5.57 11.17 -22.88
C ASP A 257 -5.53 9.77 -23.54
N PRO A 258 -4.96 9.60 -24.75
CA PRO A 258 -4.86 8.30 -25.39
C PRO A 258 -4.20 7.20 -24.53
N THR A 259 -3.28 7.54 -23.61
CA THR A 259 -2.66 6.53 -22.72
C THR A 259 -3.63 5.92 -21.72
N PHE A 260 -4.76 6.57 -21.41
CA PHE A 260 -5.82 6.02 -20.56
C PHE A 260 -6.23 4.62 -21.01
N TRP A 261 -6.48 4.47 -22.31
CA TRP A 261 -6.99 3.24 -22.90
C TRP A 261 -5.94 2.12 -22.90
N LEU A 262 -4.66 2.47 -23.05
CA LEU A 262 -3.55 1.51 -22.97
C LEU A 262 -3.31 1.04 -21.52
N HIS A 263 -3.43 1.96 -20.56
CA HIS A 263 -3.36 1.67 -19.13
C HIS A 263 -4.50 0.75 -18.69
N HIS A 264 -5.76 1.13 -18.97
CA HIS A 264 -6.95 0.34 -18.63
C HIS A 264 -6.98 -1.02 -19.34
N CYS A 265 -6.40 -1.13 -20.54
CA CYS A 265 -6.21 -2.43 -21.20
C CYS A 265 -5.24 -3.35 -20.44
N ASN A 266 -4.22 -2.82 -19.76
CA ASN A 266 -3.37 -3.63 -18.86
C ASN A 266 -4.06 -3.93 -17.52
N ILE A 267 -4.92 -3.03 -17.01
CA ILE A 267 -5.74 -3.32 -15.82
C ILE A 267 -6.69 -4.50 -16.08
N ASP A 268 -7.35 -4.54 -17.24
CA ASP A 268 -8.17 -5.68 -17.70
C ASP A 268 -7.33 -6.97 -17.89
N ARG A 269 -6.06 -6.86 -18.32
CA ARG A 269 -5.11 -7.99 -18.36
C ARG A 269 -4.79 -8.54 -16.98
N LEU A 270 -4.45 -7.67 -16.02
CA LEU A 270 -4.15 -8.07 -14.64
C LEU A 270 -5.38 -8.70 -13.97
N PHE A 271 -6.57 -8.18 -14.26
CA PHE A 271 -7.85 -8.75 -13.83
C PHE A 271 -8.08 -10.15 -14.41
N ALA A 272 -7.90 -10.35 -15.71
CA ALA A 272 -8.00 -11.66 -16.36
C ALA A 272 -6.98 -12.68 -15.81
N LEU A 273 -5.73 -12.25 -15.54
CA LEU A 273 -4.69 -13.07 -14.91
C LEU A 273 -5.10 -13.50 -13.49
N TRP A 274 -5.60 -12.57 -12.68
CA TRP A 274 -6.08 -12.87 -11.33
C TRP A 274 -7.28 -13.83 -11.34
N GLN A 275 -8.23 -13.64 -12.26
CA GLN A 275 -9.36 -14.56 -12.46
C GLN A 275 -8.91 -15.97 -12.85
N ALA A 276 -7.91 -16.10 -13.72
CA ALA A 276 -7.37 -17.41 -14.11
C ALA A 276 -6.65 -18.13 -12.95
N LEU A 277 -6.04 -17.37 -12.03
CA LEU A 277 -5.40 -17.89 -10.82
C LEU A 277 -6.39 -18.20 -9.68
N ASN A 278 -7.55 -17.54 -9.66
CA ASN A 278 -8.57 -17.63 -8.61
C ASN A 278 -9.98 -17.85 -9.22
N PRO A 279 -10.21 -18.90 -10.03
CA PRO A 279 -11.44 -19.05 -10.82
C PRO A 279 -12.72 -19.15 -9.98
N GLU A 280 -12.60 -19.64 -8.74
CA GLU A 280 -13.68 -19.73 -7.76
C GLU A 280 -14.04 -18.40 -7.08
N LYS A 281 -13.13 -17.41 -7.06
CA LYS A 281 -13.28 -16.19 -6.27
C LYS A 281 -13.98 -15.09 -7.05
N TRP A 282 -15.31 -15.12 -7.00
CA TRP A 282 -16.17 -14.10 -7.58
C TRP A 282 -17.16 -13.60 -6.54
N PHE A 283 -17.39 -12.29 -6.50
CA PHE A 283 -18.41 -11.73 -5.63
C PHE A 283 -19.81 -12.11 -6.12
N GLU A 284 -20.71 -12.45 -5.19
CA GLU A 284 -22.15 -12.57 -5.50
C GLU A 284 -22.89 -11.32 -5.04
N VAL A 285 -22.57 -10.86 -3.83
CA VAL A 285 -23.12 -9.67 -3.19
C VAL A 285 -22.00 -8.94 -2.44
N ASP A 286 -22.08 -7.61 -2.44
CA ASP A 286 -21.32 -6.73 -1.59
C ASP A 286 -22.19 -5.51 -1.25
N ILE A 287 -21.86 -4.78 -0.20
CA ILE A 287 -22.57 -3.53 0.10
C ILE A 287 -22.05 -2.40 -0.79
N GLN A 288 -22.93 -1.45 -1.08
CA GLN A 288 -22.52 -0.19 -1.70
C GLN A 288 -21.53 0.56 -0.79
N ARG A 289 -20.43 1.03 -1.37
CA ARG A 289 -19.48 1.95 -0.72
C ARG A 289 -19.29 3.17 -1.63
N TRP A 290 -19.22 4.36 -1.04
CA TRP A 290 -18.77 5.67 -1.60
C TRP A 290 -19.24 6.14 -3.00
N PHE A 291 -20.03 5.37 -3.72
CA PHE A 291 -20.57 5.67 -5.03
C PHE A 291 -22.09 5.48 -4.99
N ASP A 292 -22.86 6.56 -5.13
CA ASP A 292 -24.30 6.42 -5.21
C ASP A 292 -24.73 5.72 -6.52
N GLN A 293 -25.15 4.47 -6.42
CA GLN A 293 -25.60 3.71 -7.57
C GLN A 293 -26.90 4.29 -8.15
N LYS A 294 -27.70 5.05 -7.39
CA LYS A 294 -28.97 5.62 -7.88
C LYS A 294 -28.73 6.65 -8.98
N ILE A 295 -27.56 7.31 -9.02
CA ILE A 295 -27.10 8.13 -10.16
C ILE A 295 -27.08 7.34 -11.47
N ILE A 296 -26.63 6.08 -11.41
CA ILE A 296 -26.72 5.12 -12.52
C ILE A 296 -27.95 4.19 -12.41
N GLY A 297 -28.96 4.57 -11.63
CA GLY A 297 -30.20 3.81 -11.39
C GLY A 297 -30.02 2.36 -10.91
N GLY A 298 -28.96 2.09 -10.15
CA GLY A 298 -28.83 0.93 -9.26
C GLY A 298 -29.40 1.21 -7.86
N GLY A 299 -29.06 0.37 -6.89
CA GLY A 299 -29.53 0.48 -5.50
C GLY A 299 -28.43 0.15 -4.48
N ASP A 300 -28.80 0.09 -3.20
CA ASP A 300 -27.83 0.12 -2.09
C ASP A 300 -27.05 -1.21 -1.87
N ILE A 301 -27.36 -2.24 -2.65
CA ILE A 301 -26.69 -3.54 -2.65
C ILE A 301 -26.07 -3.76 -4.02
N VAL A 302 -24.76 -4.01 -4.05
CA VAL A 302 -24.03 -4.34 -5.27
C VAL A 302 -24.02 -5.86 -5.43
N THR A 303 -24.28 -6.35 -6.63
CA THR A 303 -24.17 -7.77 -6.96
C THR A 303 -23.40 -7.94 -8.26
N ASN A 304 -22.97 -9.15 -8.55
CA ASN A 304 -22.45 -9.49 -9.88
C ASN A 304 -23.45 -9.22 -11.03
N LYS A 305 -24.74 -9.04 -10.72
CA LYS A 305 -25.83 -8.73 -11.66
C LYS A 305 -26.23 -7.25 -11.66
N THR A 306 -25.53 -6.40 -10.91
CA THR A 306 -25.74 -4.95 -10.95
C THR A 306 -25.45 -4.41 -12.36
N PRO A 307 -26.36 -3.58 -12.96
CA PRO A 307 -26.15 -2.98 -14.26
C PRO A 307 -24.90 -2.08 -14.34
N LEU A 308 -23.95 -2.44 -15.20
CA LEU A 308 -22.79 -1.62 -15.56
C LEU A 308 -23.21 -0.56 -16.59
N ARG A 309 -23.89 0.50 -16.14
CA ARG A 309 -24.30 1.60 -17.03
C ARG A 309 -23.10 2.50 -17.40
N PRO A 310 -23.12 3.16 -18.57
CA PRO A 310 -24.15 3.15 -19.61
C PRO A 310 -23.92 2.06 -20.68
N PHE A 311 -23.24 0.95 -20.33
CA PHE A 311 -22.86 -0.07 -21.29
C PHE A 311 -24.02 -1.02 -21.58
N HIS A 312 -24.39 -1.15 -22.86
CA HIS A 312 -25.49 -2.01 -23.31
C HIS A 312 -24.97 -3.15 -24.19
N ARG A 313 -25.58 -4.32 -24.10
CA ARG A 313 -25.21 -5.54 -24.87
C ARG A 313 -26.09 -5.83 -26.08
N ASP A 314 -27.20 -5.12 -26.23
CA ASP A 314 -28.11 -5.26 -27.37
C ASP A 314 -28.76 -3.91 -27.74
N GLU A 315 -29.39 -3.88 -28.92
CA GLU A 315 -30.08 -2.69 -29.45
C GLU A 315 -31.35 -2.32 -28.65
N LYS A 316 -31.79 -3.18 -27.72
CA LYS A 316 -32.95 -2.92 -26.85
C LYS A 316 -32.57 -2.11 -25.61
N GLY A 317 -31.27 -1.89 -25.37
CA GLY A 317 -30.78 -1.24 -24.16
C GLY A 317 -30.70 -2.18 -22.96
N THR A 318 -30.52 -3.49 -23.16
CA THR A 318 -30.18 -4.37 -22.04
C THR A 318 -28.76 -4.01 -21.55
N PRO A 319 -28.56 -3.64 -20.27
CA PRO A 319 -27.24 -3.30 -19.75
C PRO A 319 -26.34 -4.54 -19.64
N TRP A 320 -25.02 -4.30 -19.63
CA TRP A 320 -24.03 -5.28 -19.18
C TRP A 320 -24.10 -5.46 -17.66
N THR A 321 -23.62 -6.60 -17.18
CA THR A 321 -23.39 -6.88 -15.75
C THR A 321 -21.99 -7.45 -15.57
N ALA A 322 -21.49 -7.53 -14.33
CA ALA A 322 -20.19 -8.14 -14.06
C ALA A 322 -20.18 -9.63 -14.43
N ASP A 323 -21.25 -10.38 -14.13
CA ASP A 323 -21.42 -11.79 -14.54
C ASP A 323 -21.37 -11.97 -16.07
N ASP A 324 -21.97 -11.06 -16.83
CA ASP A 324 -21.93 -11.10 -18.29
C ASP A 324 -20.50 -10.88 -18.82
N ALA A 325 -19.73 -9.99 -18.19
CA ALA A 325 -18.36 -9.62 -18.58
C ALA A 325 -17.27 -10.56 -18.02
N ARG A 326 -17.58 -11.39 -17.01
CA ARG A 326 -16.63 -12.30 -16.32
C ARG A 326 -15.85 -13.20 -17.26
N ASP A 327 -16.46 -13.60 -18.37
CA ASP A 327 -15.85 -14.42 -19.42
C ASP A 327 -15.46 -13.54 -20.62
N TRP A 328 -14.27 -12.95 -20.53
CA TRP A 328 -13.75 -11.99 -21.51
C TRP A 328 -13.56 -12.58 -22.92
N PHE A 329 -13.48 -13.91 -23.06
CA PHE A 329 -13.44 -14.56 -24.38
C PHE A 329 -14.71 -14.25 -25.18
N LYS A 330 -15.88 -14.15 -24.53
CA LYS A 330 -17.15 -13.76 -25.18
C LYS A 330 -17.15 -12.33 -25.71
N LEU A 331 -16.32 -11.46 -25.16
CA LEU A 331 -16.08 -10.10 -25.68
C LEU A 331 -15.11 -10.11 -26.88
N GLY A 332 -14.60 -11.28 -27.25
CA GLY A 332 -13.86 -11.51 -28.48
C GLY A 332 -12.37 -11.25 -28.38
N TYR A 333 -11.78 -11.16 -27.18
CA TYR A 333 -10.34 -10.96 -26.98
C TYR A 333 -9.76 -11.93 -25.93
N THR A 334 -8.45 -12.12 -25.94
CA THR A 334 -7.70 -12.68 -24.79
C THR A 334 -6.27 -12.10 -24.75
N TYR A 335 -5.40 -12.63 -23.88
CA TYR A 335 -4.04 -12.14 -23.63
C TYR A 335 -2.95 -13.15 -24.01
N PRO A 336 -1.68 -12.73 -24.21
CA PRO A 336 -0.59 -13.62 -24.60
C PRO A 336 -0.32 -14.72 -23.57
N GLU A 337 -0.62 -14.45 -22.30
CA GLU A 337 -0.48 -15.39 -21.18
C GLU A 337 -1.71 -16.28 -20.99
N LEU A 338 -2.84 -15.97 -21.65
CA LEU A 338 -4.15 -16.61 -21.46
C LEU A 338 -4.75 -17.06 -22.80
N LYS A 339 -3.94 -17.67 -23.66
CA LYS A 339 -4.31 -18.02 -25.05
C LYS A 339 -5.53 -18.95 -25.15
N THR A 340 -5.76 -19.76 -24.10
CA THR A 340 -6.81 -20.79 -24.05
C THR A 340 -7.80 -20.60 -22.91
N GLY A 341 -7.48 -19.78 -21.90
CA GLY A 341 -8.28 -19.63 -20.68
C GLY A 341 -8.24 -20.87 -19.78
N LYS A 342 -7.24 -21.74 -20.02
CA LYS A 342 -7.05 -23.05 -19.37
C LYS A 342 -5.59 -23.29 -18.99
N GLU A 343 -4.78 -22.22 -19.03
CA GLU A 343 -3.41 -22.21 -18.57
C GLU A 343 -3.36 -22.61 -17.08
N THR A 344 -2.42 -23.49 -16.74
CA THR A 344 -2.27 -23.97 -15.36
C THR A 344 -1.69 -22.87 -14.48
N SER A 345 -2.04 -22.87 -13.19
CA SER A 345 -1.48 -21.91 -12.24
C SER A 345 0.05 -21.92 -12.24
N ALA A 346 0.68 -23.08 -12.48
CA ALA A 346 2.12 -23.21 -12.59
C ALA A 346 2.69 -22.39 -13.77
N GLN A 347 2.13 -22.52 -14.98
CA GLN A 347 2.56 -21.75 -16.14
C GLN A 347 2.43 -20.23 -15.90
N LEU A 348 1.36 -19.82 -15.20
CA LEU A 348 1.16 -18.41 -14.85
C LEU A 348 2.16 -17.95 -13.76
N PHE A 349 2.42 -18.75 -12.73
CA PHE A 349 3.40 -18.42 -11.69
C PHE A 349 4.84 -18.38 -12.23
N GLU A 350 5.21 -19.24 -13.18
CA GLU A 350 6.52 -19.18 -13.87
C GLU A 350 6.71 -17.82 -14.56
N MET A 351 5.69 -17.37 -15.30
CA MET A 351 5.66 -16.07 -15.96
C MET A 351 5.70 -14.93 -14.94
N ILE A 352 4.94 -14.98 -13.85
CA ILE A 352 4.89 -13.94 -12.81
C ILE A 352 6.22 -13.83 -12.06
N ASN A 353 6.81 -14.96 -11.65
CA ASN A 353 8.12 -15.02 -10.99
C ASN A 353 9.27 -14.52 -11.88
N THR A 354 9.14 -14.67 -13.20
CA THR A 354 10.14 -14.22 -14.18
C THR A 354 9.95 -12.75 -14.56
N THR A 355 8.71 -12.28 -14.70
CA THR A 355 8.40 -10.94 -15.22
C THR A 355 8.34 -9.88 -14.12
N TYR A 356 7.77 -10.21 -12.96
CA TYR A 356 7.39 -9.20 -11.95
C TYR A 356 8.10 -9.35 -10.60
N GLY A 357 8.68 -10.51 -10.29
CA GLY A 357 9.38 -10.78 -9.03
C GLY A 357 10.75 -10.09 -8.93
N ILE A 358 10.79 -8.77 -8.78
CA ILE A 358 12.03 -7.97 -8.77
C ILE A 358 12.84 -8.24 -7.51
N ALA A 359 12.21 -8.29 -6.32
CA ALA A 359 12.93 -8.67 -5.10
C ALA A 359 13.55 -10.06 -5.23
N ARG A 360 12.87 -10.96 -5.97
CA ARG A 360 13.39 -12.28 -6.31
C ARG A 360 14.65 -12.22 -7.18
N GLN A 361 14.60 -11.45 -8.26
CA GLN A 361 15.74 -11.33 -9.17
C GLN A 361 16.95 -10.68 -8.48
N GLU A 362 16.73 -9.69 -7.61
CA GLU A 362 17.80 -9.01 -6.89
C GLU A 362 18.43 -9.87 -5.78
N GLY A 363 17.65 -10.70 -5.09
CA GLY A 363 18.18 -11.70 -4.15
C GLY A 363 19.07 -12.74 -4.85
N LEU A 364 18.66 -13.21 -6.04
CA LEU A 364 19.45 -14.17 -6.84
C LEU A 364 20.75 -13.59 -7.41
N LYS A 365 20.88 -12.26 -7.50
CA LYS A 365 22.10 -11.57 -7.96
C LYS A 365 23.14 -11.35 -6.85
N MET A 366 22.81 -11.62 -5.58
CA MET A 366 23.75 -11.42 -4.47
C MET A 366 24.89 -12.45 -4.51
N THR A 367 26.14 -11.97 -4.49
CA THR A 367 27.34 -12.82 -4.35
C THR A 367 27.49 -13.35 -2.92
N ASP A 368 27.23 -12.48 -1.95
CA ASP A 368 27.31 -12.75 -0.52
C ASP A 368 25.91 -12.65 0.08
N VAL A 369 25.33 -13.80 0.43
CA VAL A 369 23.94 -13.90 0.88
C VAL A 369 23.85 -13.43 2.34
N PRO A 370 23.14 -12.33 2.65
CA PRO A 370 23.11 -11.75 3.98
C PRO A 370 22.18 -12.53 4.93
N PRO A 371 22.36 -12.41 6.26
CA PRO A 371 21.38 -12.89 7.23
C PRO A 371 19.96 -12.40 6.92
N GLY A 372 18.98 -13.31 6.98
CA GLY A 372 17.60 -13.03 6.58
C GLY A 372 17.34 -13.24 5.09
N MET A 373 18.29 -13.83 4.36
CA MET A 373 18.13 -14.36 3.01
C MET A 373 18.78 -15.76 2.92
N GLU A 374 18.20 -16.66 2.12
CA GLU A 374 18.70 -18.01 1.84
C GLU A 374 18.38 -18.40 0.39
N ILE A 375 19.40 -18.65 -0.44
CA ILE A 375 19.18 -19.19 -1.80
C ILE A 375 18.74 -20.66 -1.70
N ILE A 376 17.55 -20.97 -2.19
CA ILE A 376 16.98 -22.33 -2.27
C ILE A 376 16.98 -22.82 -3.72
N ASP A 377 16.65 -24.10 -3.95
CA ASP A 377 16.59 -24.72 -5.28
C ASP A 377 17.83 -24.52 -6.19
N LYS A 378 19.01 -24.32 -5.57
CA LYS A 378 20.25 -23.90 -6.22
C LYS A 378 20.54 -24.66 -7.52
N GLU A 379 20.90 -23.91 -8.56
CA GLU A 379 21.33 -24.45 -9.86
C GLU A 379 22.81 -24.15 -10.11
N SER A 380 23.40 -24.85 -11.07
CA SER A 380 24.84 -24.80 -11.35
C SER A 380 25.12 -24.60 -12.83
N GLY A 381 26.19 -23.88 -13.18
CA GLY A 381 26.53 -23.57 -14.57
C GLY A 381 25.72 -22.39 -15.10
N GLU A 382 25.30 -22.46 -16.36
CA GLU A 382 24.55 -21.39 -17.05
C GLU A 382 23.19 -21.07 -16.40
N ASP A 383 22.64 -22.03 -15.64
CA ASP A 383 21.35 -21.92 -14.98
C ASP A 383 21.41 -21.31 -13.57
N ALA A 384 22.58 -20.93 -13.05
CA ALA A 384 22.74 -20.45 -11.66
C ALA A 384 21.80 -19.28 -11.26
N GLY A 385 21.37 -18.45 -12.22
CA GLY A 385 20.40 -17.36 -12.01
C GLY A 385 18.92 -17.78 -11.97
N LYS A 386 18.59 -19.07 -12.09
CA LYS A 386 17.21 -19.59 -12.13
C LYS A 386 16.74 -20.22 -10.81
N GLY A 387 17.56 -20.20 -9.76
CA GLY A 387 17.22 -20.76 -8.44
C GLY A 387 16.02 -20.08 -7.74
N GLY A 388 15.71 -20.56 -6.55
CA GLY A 388 14.77 -19.92 -5.62
C GLY A 388 15.51 -19.16 -4.52
N VAL A 389 14.81 -18.36 -3.71
CA VAL A 389 15.33 -17.79 -2.46
C VAL A 389 14.17 -17.66 -1.49
N LYS A 390 14.55 -17.65 -0.22
CA LYS A 390 13.73 -17.39 0.94
C LYS A 390 14.27 -16.14 1.63
N MET A 391 13.43 -15.14 1.92
CA MET A 391 13.89 -13.89 2.52
C MET A 391 12.88 -13.23 3.45
N ASN A 392 13.40 -12.46 4.42
CA ASN A 392 12.61 -11.52 5.20
C ASN A 392 12.12 -10.38 4.29
N ASP A 393 10.83 -10.34 4.04
CA ASP A 393 10.15 -9.35 3.22
C ASP A 393 9.51 -8.29 4.12
N TYR A 394 9.61 -7.01 3.73
CA TYR A 394 9.15 -5.86 4.51
C TYR A 394 8.24 -4.98 3.66
N ALA A 395 7.19 -4.44 4.28
CA ALA A 395 6.26 -3.52 3.60
C ALA A 395 5.63 -2.49 4.56
N LEU A 396 5.14 -1.40 3.96
CA LEU A 396 4.28 -0.41 4.61
C LEU A 396 2.82 -0.66 4.21
N SER A 397 1.92 -0.74 5.19
CA SER A 397 0.48 -0.58 5.00
C SER A 397 0.10 0.84 5.40
N ILE A 398 -0.30 1.65 4.43
CA ILE A 398 -0.71 3.05 4.62
C ILE A 398 -2.24 3.09 4.55
N ARG A 399 -2.88 3.49 5.65
CA ARG A 399 -4.33 3.59 5.80
C ARG A 399 -4.70 5.05 6.06
N TYR A 400 -5.71 5.55 5.38
CA TYR A 400 -6.17 6.93 5.57
C TYR A 400 -7.68 7.04 5.35
N SER A 401 -8.33 7.88 6.14
CA SER A 401 -9.73 8.25 5.92
C SER A 401 -9.84 9.01 4.60
N LYS A 402 -10.71 8.54 3.70
CA LYS A 402 -11.14 9.32 2.52
C LYS A 402 -12.29 10.27 2.90
N TYR A 403 -13.05 9.91 3.94
CA TYR A 403 -14.23 10.60 4.50
C TYR A 403 -14.13 10.66 6.03
N VAL A 404 -14.65 11.70 6.69
CA VAL A 404 -14.42 11.97 8.13
C VAL A 404 -15.68 12.44 8.84
N ASP A 405 -16.20 11.57 9.72
CA ASP A 405 -17.40 11.84 10.50
C ASP A 405 -17.26 13.06 11.44
N SER A 406 -18.21 13.99 11.28
CA SER A 406 -18.36 15.20 12.11
C SER A 406 -18.66 14.94 13.59
N LEU A 407 -19.18 13.77 13.97
CA LEU A 407 -19.51 13.44 15.35
C LEU A 407 -18.27 13.07 16.19
N SER A 408 -17.20 12.57 15.55
CA SER A 408 -15.93 12.24 16.21
C SER A 408 -15.23 13.46 16.87
N PHE A 409 -15.54 14.68 16.42
CA PHE A 409 -14.96 15.94 16.92
C PHE A 409 -15.61 16.50 18.20
N LYS A 410 -16.63 15.86 18.78
CA LYS A 410 -17.43 16.44 19.89
C LYS A 410 -16.75 16.54 21.27
N SER A 411 -15.54 16.02 21.44
CA SER A 411 -14.91 15.88 22.78
C SER A 411 -14.05 17.05 23.25
N LEU A 412 -13.76 18.06 22.41
CA LEU A 412 -13.11 19.30 22.86
C LEU A 412 -13.50 20.48 21.96
N PHE A 413 -13.76 21.63 22.58
CA PHE A 413 -14.27 22.89 21.97
C PHE A 413 -15.75 22.91 21.56
N LEU A 414 -16.56 23.45 22.47
CA LEU A 414 -17.86 24.05 22.16
C LEU A 414 -17.70 25.32 21.30
N VAL A 415 -18.79 25.62 20.56
CA VAL A 415 -19.29 26.93 20.11
C VAL A 415 -19.27 27.19 18.58
N PHE A 416 -20.48 27.20 18.00
CA PHE A 416 -20.91 27.72 16.69
C PHE A 416 -20.27 27.18 15.39
N ALA A 417 -20.74 26.01 14.96
CA ALA A 417 -20.85 25.64 13.54
C ALA A 417 -22.23 24.97 13.28
N PRO A 418 -22.81 25.06 12.07
CA PRO A 418 -24.06 24.37 11.74
C PRO A 418 -23.91 22.85 11.85
N ILE A 419 -24.97 22.19 12.29
CA ILE A 419 -25.04 20.73 12.42
C ILE A 419 -25.42 20.16 11.03
N ASN A 420 -24.76 19.05 10.63
CA ASN A 420 -24.80 18.35 9.33
C ASN A 420 -23.67 18.76 8.35
N SER A 421 -22.46 18.22 8.54
CA SER A 421 -21.43 18.11 7.47
C SER A 421 -20.22 17.29 7.95
N THR A 422 -20.25 15.99 7.65
CA THR A 422 -19.05 15.14 7.56
C THR A 422 -18.12 15.76 6.52
N ARG A 423 -16.82 15.73 6.77
CA ARG A 423 -15.83 16.35 5.86
C ARG A 423 -15.01 15.28 5.19
N PHE A 424 -14.81 15.39 3.89
CA PHE A 424 -13.74 14.64 3.25
C PHE A 424 -12.38 14.97 3.87
N ALA A 425 -11.44 14.01 3.80
CA ALA A 425 -10.04 14.39 3.90
C ALA A 425 -9.72 15.38 2.76
N LEU A 426 -9.24 16.57 3.13
CA LEU A 426 -8.92 17.66 2.19
C LEU A 426 -10.06 18.00 1.21
N GLY A 427 -11.32 17.97 1.66
CA GLY A 427 -12.48 18.40 0.83
C GLY A 427 -12.78 17.50 -0.38
N GLY A 428 -12.15 16.34 -0.48
CA GLY A 428 -12.32 15.38 -1.58
C GLY A 428 -11.37 15.66 -2.75
N HIS A 429 -10.57 16.72 -2.64
CA HIS A 429 -9.49 17.00 -3.57
C HIS A 429 -8.46 15.86 -3.51
N PRO A 430 -7.95 15.41 -4.67
CA PRO A 430 -6.90 14.38 -4.71
C PRO A 430 -5.57 14.93 -4.17
N PHE A 431 -4.77 14.04 -3.61
CA PHE A 431 -3.52 14.36 -2.94
C PHE A 431 -2.51 13.21 -3.01
N ASN A 432 -1.26 13.52 -2.72
CA ASN A 432 -0.13 12.61 -2.71
C ASN A 432 0.40 12.44 -1.28
N ILE A 433 0.51 11.19 -0.79
CA ILE A 433 1.26 10.84 0.42
C ILE A 433 2.67 10.44 -0.02
N GLN A 434 3.63 11.35 0.12
CA GLN A 434 5.02 11.11 -0.26
C GLN A 434 5.81 10.65 0.96
N VAL A 435 6.44 9.47 0.87
CA VAL A 435 7.21 8.82 1.94
C VAL A 435 8.70 8.91 1.63
N PHE A 436 9.49 9.23 2.65
CA PHE A 436 10.93 9.50 2.60
C PHE A 436 11.65 8.73 3.71
N LEU A 437 12.96 8.55 3.55
CA LEU A 437 13.87 7.94 4.52
C LEU A 437 14.97 8.94 4.90
N ARG A 438 14.99 9.39 6.16
CA ARG A 438 15.98 10.37 6.62
C ARG A 438 17.37 9.71 6.70
N PRO A 439 18.45 10.32 6.17
CA PRO A 439 19.81 9.81 6.27
C PRO A 439 20.28 9.53 7.71
N GLU A 440 21.30 8.70 7.85
CA GLU A 440 21.85 8.35 9.16
C GLU A 440 22.57 9.56 9.80
N GLY A 441 22.45 9.71 11.12
CA GLY A 441 23.01 10.84 11.86
C GLY A 441 22.20 12.15 11.78
N GLU A 442 21.28 12.30 10.82
CA GLU A 442 20.41 13.46 10.75
C GLU A 442 19.22 13.37 11.73
N THR A 443 18.89 14.51 12.35
CA THR A 443 17.79 14.66 13.32
C THR A 443 16.62 15.50 12.82
N LYS A 444 16.75 16.14 11.65
CA LYS A 444 15.72 16.98 11.03
C LYS A 444 15.16 16.31 9.77
N ASN A 445 13.85 16.33 9.61
CA ASN A 445 13.19 15.90 8.38
C ASN A 445 13.34 17.02 7.34
N THR A 446 13.91 16.69 6.17
CA THR A 446 14.14 17.66 5.08
C THR A 446 13.78 17.00 3.76
N PHE A 447 12.62 17.35 3.19
CA PHE A 447 12.05 16.70 2.00
C PHE A 447 12.90 16.90 0.74
N ARG A 448 13.98 16.11 0.63
CA ARG A 448 14.91 16.01 -0.48
C ARG A 448 14.44 14.96 -1.48
N THR A 449 14.73 15.14 -2.76
CA THR A 449 14.42 14.14 -3.78
C THR A 449 15.17 12.84 -3.51
N GLU A 450 16.44 12.93 -3.12
CA GLU A 450 17.27 11.79 -2.74
C GLU A 450 16.71 11.02 -1.54
N ASP A 451 16.02 11.65 -0.59
CA ASP A 451 15.43 10.92 0.55
C ASP A 451 14.17 10.13 0.17
N PHE A 452 13.60 10.33 -1.03
CA PHE A 452 12.30 9.78 -1.40
C PHE A 452 12.31 8.25 -1.49
N VAL A 453 11.26 7.61 -0.97
CA VAL A 453 11.02 6.17 -1.03
C VAL A 453 9.84 5.85 -1.94
N THR A 454 8.67 6.44 -1.72
CA THR A 454 7.45 6.09 -2.49
C THR A 454 6.38 7.17 -2.45
N ASN A 455 5.37 7.04 -3.31
CA ASN A 455 4.16 7.85 -3.31
C ASN A 455 2.91 6.97 -3.27
N VAL A 456 1.91 7.40 -2.50
CA VAL A 456 0.54 6.89 -2.55
C VAL A 456 -0.38 8.01 -3.02
N PHE A 457 -1.02 7.83 -4.17
CA PHE A 457 -1.95 8.80 -4.73
C PHE A 457 -3.40 8.48 -4.33
N ASN A 458 -4.07 9.44 -3.71
CA ASN A 458 -5.52 9.42 -3.54
C ASN A 458 -6.18 9.97 -4.82
N PHE A 459 -6.62 9.09 -5.71
CA PHE A 459 -7.43 9.47 -6.87
C PHE A 459 -8.88 9.73 -6.42
N SER A 460 -9.24 11.00 -6.33
CA SER A 460 -10.57 11.48 -5.92
C SER A 460 -10.91 12.83 -6.58
N GLN A 461 -12.13 13.31 -6.35
CA GLN A 461 -12.58 14.64 -6.74
C GLN A 461 -13.63 15.16 -5.73
N PRO A 462 -13.76 16.49 -5.52
CA PRO A 462 -14.78 17.07 -4.65
C PRO A 462 -16.21 16.79 -5.11
N ALA A 463 -17.17 16.72 -4.18
CA ALA A 463 -18.60 16.51 -4.47
C ALA A 463 -19.25 17.65 -5.26
N GLU A 464 -18.94 18.87 -4.87
CA GLU A 464 -19.53 20.09 -5.41
C GLU A 464 -18.42 21.04 -5.86
N GLN A 465 -18.71 21.83 -6.89
CA GLN A 465 -17.83 22.88 -7.36
C GLN A 465 -18.65 24.10 -7.80
N ASP A 466 -18.26 25.28 -7.33
CA ASP A 466 -18.93 26.55 -7.62
C ASP A 466 -20.45 26.53 -7.34
N GLY A 467 -20.85 25.84 -6.26
CA GLY A 467 -22.24 25.69 -5.82
C GLY A 467 -23.09 24.76 -6.70
N ASN A 468 -22.48 24.06 -7.66
CA ASN A 468 -23.11 23.04 -8.47
C ASN A 468 -22.57 21.66 -8.08
N GLU A 469 -23.43 20.66 -8.16
CA GLU A 469 -23.08 19.27 -7.91
C GLU A 469 -22.34 18.71 -9.15
N VAL A 470 -21.02 18.56 -9.03
CA VAL A 470 -20.14 18.10 -10.13
C VAL A 470 -19.80 16.61 -9.98
N CYS A 471 -19.93 16.08 -8.77
CA CYS A 471 -19.66 14.72 -8.38
C CYS A 471 -20.70 14.28 -7.33
N SER A 472 -21.94 14.11 -7.79
CA SER A 472 -23.10 13.74 -6.96
C SER A 472 -22.86 12.54 -6.04
N ASN A 473 -22.06 11.59 -6.49
CA ASN A 473 -21.64 10.40 -5.75
C ASN A 473 -20.81 10.70 -4.49
N CYS A 474 -20.12 11.84 -4.42
CA CYS A 474 -19.35 12.25 -3.26
C CYS A 474 -20.20 12.93 -2.18
N LYS A 475 -21.47 13.28 -2.47
CA LYS A 475 -22.38 13.97 -1.55
C LYS A 475 -23.07 13.04 -0.53
N GLU A 476 -23.29 11.77 -0.88
CA GLU A 476 -23.83 10.75 0.05
C GLU A 476 -22.72 9.91 0.73
N GLY A 477 -21.46 10.05 0.31
CA GLY A 477 -20.29 9.51 1.05
C GLY A 477 -20.06 10.18 2.41
N GLU A 478 -20.89 11.17 2.75
CA GLU A 478 -20.88 11.95 3.99
C GLU A 478 -21.40 11.19 5.23
N GLU A 479 -21.79 9.92 5.13
CA GLU A 479 -22.34 9.16 6.28
C GLU A 479 -21.49 7.97 6.75
N GLY A 480 -20.34 7.66 6.12
CA GLY A 480 -19.54 6.47 6.42
C GLY A 480 -18.06 6.70 6.72
N ASP A 481 -17.56 6.13 7.83
CA ASP A 481 -16.13 6.13 8.21
C ASP A 481 -15.34 5.10 7.35
N THR A 482 -15.07 5.48 6.10
CA THR A 482 -14.45 4.59 5.10
C THR A 482 -12.97 4.89 4.93
N GLN A 483 -12.13 3.89 5.20
CA GLN A 483 -10.68 3.97 5.02
C GLN A 483 -10.27 3.52 3.61
N ALA A 484 -9.33 4.23 3.01
CA ALA A 484 -8.56 3.79 1.85
C ALA A 484 -7.25 3.15 2.32
N ILE A 485 -6.81 2.11 1.61
CA ILE A 485 -5.57 1.39 1.93
C ILE A 485 -4.64 1.34 0.72
N ALA A 486 -3.36 1.56 0.98
CA ALA A 486 -2.24 1.36 0.08
C ALA A 486 -1.19 0.44 0.74
N TYR A 487 -0.50 -0.35 -0.07
CA TYR A 487 0.56 -1.26 0.37
C TYR A 487 1.83 -1.01 -0.43
N VAL A 488 2.97 -0.90 0.25
CA VAL A 488 4.26 -0.53 -0.37
C VAL A 488 5.33 -1.54 0.05
N PRO A 489 5.79 -2.44 -0.84
CA PRO A 489 6.89 -3.35 -0.54
C PRO A 489 8.23 -2.58 -0.53
N VAL A 490 9.01 -2.73 0.54
CA VAL A 490 10.30 -2.03 0.73
C VAL A 490 11.52 -2.96 0.67
N THR A 491 11.33 -4.26 0.49
CA THR A 491 12.42 -5.26 0.46
C THR A 491 13.43 -5.03 -0.66
N SER A 492 12.99 -4.65 -1.87
CA SER A 492 13.89 -4.37 -2.98
C SER A 492 14.77 -3.13 -2.72
N TYR A 493 14.25 -2.13 -1.99
CA TYR A 493 15.04 -0.99 -1.50
C TYR A 493 16.10 -1.44 -0.48
N LEU A 494 15.71 -2.24 0.52
CA LEU A 494 16.62 -2.77 1.53
C LEU A 494 17.72 -3.66 0.91
N ILE A 495 17.37 -4.48 -0.09
CA ILE A 495 18.32 -5.27 -0.88
C ILE A 495 19.34 -4.36 -1.59
N LYS A 496 18.91 -3.23 -2.17
CA LYS A 496 19.84 -2.27 -2.78
C LYS A 496 20.75 -1.60 -1.76
N MET A 497 20.25 -1.21 -0.59
CA MET A 497 21.09 -0.72 0.51
C MET A 497 22.18 -1.73 0.91
N ILE A 498 21.87 -3.04 0.89
CA ILE A 498 22.86 -4.10 1.15
C ILE A 498 23.90 -4.16 0.03
N GLN A 499 23.47 -4.14 -1.24
CA GLN A 499 24.39 -4.09 -2.39
C GLN A 499 25.29 -2.83 -2.36
N GLN A 500 24.82 -1.73 -1.79
CA GLN A 500 25.57 -0.47 -1.62
C GLN A 500 26.34 -0.36 -0.30
N GLN A 501 26.31 -1.39 0.55
CA GLN A 501 26.97 -1.45 1.87
C GLN A 501 26.44 -0.45 2.91
N GLU A 502 25.24 0.12 2.68
CA GLU A 502 24.51 0.98 3.62
C GLU A 502 23.68 0.19 4.64
N LEU A 503 23.48 -1.10 4.40
CA LEU A 503 22.76 -2.03 5.27
C LEU A 503 23.51 -3.37 5.31
N SER A 504 23.60 -4.02 6.48
CA SER A 504 24.33 -5.29 6.61
C SER A 504 23.49 -6.52 6.26
N ASP A 505 22.19 -6.47 6.53
CA ASP A 505 21.32 -7.65 6.50
C ASP A 505 19.83 -7.30 6.55
N LEU A 506 18.99 -8.31 6.31
CA LEU A 506 17.53 -8.20 6.37
C LEU A 506 16.95 -8.69 7.72
N GLN A 507 17.71 -8.66 8.82
CA GLN A 507 17.17 -9.02 10.13
C GLN A 507 16.43 -7.84 10.77
N PRO A 508 15.36 -8.08 11.57
CA PRO A 508 14.55 -7.01 12.16
C PRO A 508 15.36 -5.94 12.92
N PRO A 509 16.33 -6.26 13.80
CA PRO A 509 17.10 -5.25 14.55
C PRO A 509 17.95 -4.32 13.68
N THR A 510 18.22 -4.71 12.43
CA THR A 510 19.00 -3.95 11.46
C THR A 510 18.07 -3.10 10.60
N VAL A 511 17.03 -3.71 10.03
CA VAL A 511 16.02 -3.05 9.19
C VAL A 511 15.20 -2.03 10.00
N GLU A 512 14.86 -2.31 11.26
CA GLU A 512 14.13 -1.39 12.15
C GLU A 512 14.87 -0.06 12.33
N LYS A 513 16.19 -0.06 12.44
CA LYS A 513 16.99 1.19 12.56
C LYS A 513 16.97 2.03 11.29
N VAL A 514 16.76 1.39 10.14
CA VAL A 514 16.54 2.09 8.87
C VAL A 514 15.12 2.64 8.86
N LEU A 515 14.11 1.78 8.93
CA LEU A 515 12.72 2.17 8.75
C LEU A 515 12.18 3.11 9.86
N ALA A 516 12.79 3.14 11.05
CA ALA A 516 12.51 4.14 12.09
C ALA A 516 12.87 5.58 11.68
N ARG A 517 13.64 5.76 10.60
CA ARG A 517 13.98 7.06 10.01
C ARG A 517 13.00 7.50 8.92
N MET A 518 11.94 6.73 8.66
CA MET A 518 10.92 7.11 7.68
C MET A 518 10.10 8.31 8.15
N TYR A 519 9.74 9.17 7.20
CA TYR A 519 8.90 10.35 7.40
C TYR A 519 8.13 10.66 6.11
N TRP A 520 7.13 11.53 6.16
CA TRP A 520 6.24 11.79 5.02
C TRP A 520 5.73 13.23 5.01
N ARG A 521 5.23 13.64 3.85
CA ARG A 521 4.40 14.84 3.68
C ARG A 521 3.19 14.52 2.81
N ILE A 522 2.20 15.40 2.91
CA ILE A 522 1.08 15.43 1.98
C ILE A 522 1.31 16.58 1.00
N THR A 523 1.12 16.35 -0.29
CA THR A 523 1.08 17.42 -1.30
C THR A 523 -0.23 17.37 -2.06
N ASP A 524 -0.69 18.52 -2.54
CA ASP A 524 -1.75 18.57 -3.55
C ASP A 524 -1.21 18.20 -4.94
N LEU A 525 -2.09 18.28 -5.95
CA LEU A 525 -1.76 18.10 -7.38
C LEU A 525 -0.90 19.21 -7.97
N GLY A 526 -0.56 20.25 -7.21
CA GLY A 526 0.33 21.32 -7.64
C GLY A 526 1.77 21.08 -7.19
N GLY A 527 2.05 19.98 -6.50
CA GLY A 527 3.30 19.70 -5.79
C GLY A 527 3.46 20.47 -4.48
N LYS A 528 2.47 21.29 -4.09
CA LYS A 528 2.54 22.18 -2.91
C LYS A 528 2.30 21.36 -1.66
N THR A 529 3.18 21.52 -0.67
CA THR A 529 3.10 20.77 0.59
C THR A 529 1.96 21.31 1.46
N ILE A 530 1.03 20.42 1.83
CA ILE A 530 -0.11 20.75 2.68
C ILE A 530 0.33 20.65 4.15
N PRO A 531 0.21 21.74 4.95
CA PRO A 531 0.60 21.74 6.35
C PRO A 531 -0.12 20.67 7.18
N GLU A 532 0.59 20.05 8.13
CA GLU A 532 0.06 18.97 8.99
C GLU A 532 -1.25 19.33 9.70
N GLU A 533 -1.36 20.59 10.17
CA GLU A 533 -2.56 21.14 10.78
C GLU A 533 -3.83 21.10 9.91
N GLN A 534 -3.70 20.97 8.58
CA GLN A 534 -4.84 20.92 7.65
C GLN A 534 -5.34 19.51 7.36
N TRP A 535 -4.55 18.46 7.65
CA TRP A 535 -4.91 17.08 7.33
C TRP A 535 -4.82 16.09 8.49
N LYS A 536 -4.05 16.37 9.56
CA LYS A 536 -3.79 15.38 10.63
C LYS A 536 -5.07 14.85 11.30
N ASP A 537 -6.03 15.73 11.57
CA ASP A 537 -7.26 15.39 12.30
C ASP A 537 -8.33 14.80 11.37
N SER A 538 -8.28 15.14 10.07
CA SER A 538 -9.22 14.62 9.07
C SER A 538 -8.75 13.28 8.50
N MET A 539 -7.50 13.19 8.06
CA MET A 539 -7.03 12.10 7.21
C MET A 539 -6.76 10.80 7.99
N ARG A 540 -6.77 10.86 9.34
CA ARG A 540 -6.54 9.73 10.27
C ARG A 540 -5.37 8.81 9.86
N LEU A 541 -4.30 9.40 9.32
CA LEU A 541 -3.21 8.67 8.66
C LEU A 541 -2.55 7.66 9.60
N GLY A 542 -2.69 6.37 9.27
CA GLY A 542 -1.96 5.27 9.87
C GLY A 542 -0.95 4.68 8.89
N ILE A 543 0.27 4.45 9.34
CA ILE A 543 1.30 3.74 8.61
C ILE A 543 1.78 2.59 9.48
N THR A 544 1.55 1.35 9.06
CA THR A 544 2.04 0.15 9.73
C THR A 544 3.20 -0.43 8.95
N VAL A 545 4.29 -0.78 9.62
CA VAL A 545 5.37 -1.57 9.00
C VAL A 545 5.18 -3.03 9.39
N SER A 546 5.28 -3.91 8.41
CA SER A 546 5.12 -5.35 8.61
C SER A 546 6.27 -6.13 7.97
N LYS A 547 6.51 -7.32 8.51
CA LYS A 547 7.48 -8.30 8.03
C LYS A 547 6.78 -9.62 7.74
N MET A 548 7.11 -10.29 6.64
CA MET A 548 6.82 -11.71 6.44
C MET A 548 8.10 -12.46 6.04
N GLU A 549 8.04 -13.78 5.98
CA GLU A 549 9.09 -14.60 5.38
C GLU A 549 8.57 -15.10 4.02
N MET A 550 9.03 -14.49 2.93
CA MET A 550 8.65 -14.85 1.56
C MET A 550 9.54 -15.97 1.05
N THR A 551 8.93 -17.05 0.57
CA THR A 551 9.64 -18.14 -0.11
C THR A 551 9.22 -18.20 -1.57
N TYR A 552 10.16 -18.06 -2.50
CA TYR A 552 9.94 -18.33 -3.91
C TYR A 552 10.77 -19.53 -4.36
N SER A 553 10.08 -20.59 -4.78
CA SER A 553 10.72 -21.70 -5.47
C SER A 553 11.00 -21.33 -6.93
N LYS A 554 11.94 -22.05 -7.56
CA LYS A 554 12.04 -22.08 -9.02
C LYS A 554 11.01 -23.02 -9.65
N ASP A 555 10.53 -24.02 -8.92
CA ASP A 555 9.57 -24.99 -9.42
C ASP A 555 8.20 -24.30 -9.51
N PRO A 556 7.64 -24.10 -10.71
CA PRO A 556 6.37 -23.40 -10.85
C PRO A 556 5.18 -24.19 -10.25
N GLN A 557 5.34 -25.48 -9.92
CA GLN A 557 4.34 -26.25 -9.17
C GLN A 557 4.32 -25.87 -7.68
N VAL A 558 5.43 -25.37 -7.14
CA VAL A 558 5.56 -24.93 -5.75
C VAL A 558 5.11 -23.47 -5.64
N LYS A 559 3.86 -23.27 -5.20
CA LYS A 559 3.32 -21.94 -4.96
C LYS A 559 4.16 -21.20 -3.90
N PRO A 560 4.37 -19.87 -4.04
CA PRO A 560 4.99 -19.08 -2.98
C PRO A 560 4.24 -19.24 -1.65
N GLU A 561 4.98 -19.51 -0.58
CA GLU A 561 4.43 -19.45 0.77
C GLU A 561 4.32 -17.98 1.18
N VAL A 562 3.08 -17.52 1.38
CA VAL A 562 2.74 -16.15 1.80
C VAL A 562 2.08 -16.23 3.18
N PRO A 563 2.87 -16.26 4.28
CA PRO A 563 2.32 -16.17 5.63
C PRO A 563 1.76 -14.77 5.89
N ASP A 564 0.84 -14.66 6.85
CA ASP A 564 0.33 -13.35 7.27
C ASP A 564 1.49 -12.51 7.88
N PRO A 565 1.68 -11.25 7.46
CA PRO A 565 2.73 -10.40 8.02
C PRO A 565 2.61 -10.16 9.52
N GLU A 566 3.75 -10.23 10.19
CA GLU A 566 3.94 -9.77 11.56
C GLU A 566 4.10 -8.25 11.56
N VAL A 567 3.25 -7.53 12.30
CA VAL A 567 3.41 -6.08 12.52
C VAL A 567 4.64 -5.83 13.37
N ILE A 568 5.50 -4.91 12.93
CA ILE A 568 6.64 -4.43 13.71
C ILE A 568 6.14 -3.30 14.64
N PRO A 569 6.02 -3.51 15.97
CA PRO A 569 5.31 -2.56 16.83
C PRO A 569 6.04 -1.22 17.00
N SER A 570 7.38 -1.24 16.90
CA SER A 570 8.31 -0.12 17.05
C SER A 570 8.24 0.91 15.90
N LEU A 571 7.61 0.58 14.77
CA LEU A 571 7.66 1.38 13.54
C LEU A 571 6.30 1.93 13.10
N GLY A 572 6.32 3.06 12.38
CA GLY A 572 5.12 3.67 11.81
C GLY A 572 4.25 4.46 12.82
N THR A 573 3.05 4.84 12.40
CA THR A 573 2.12 5.76 13.11
C THR A 573 0.65 5.34 12.92
N GLY A 574 -0.28 5.97 13.65
CA GLY A 574 -1.71 5.87 13.36
C GLY A 574 -2.62 5.95 14.59
N PRO A 575 -3.93 6.18 14.39
CA PRO A 575 -4.90 6.39 15.49
C PRO A 575 -5.12 5.16 16.38
N SER A 576 -4.79 3.95 15.89
CA SER A 576 -4.82 2.71 16.67
C SER A 576 -3.53 2.42 17.46
N LYS A 577 -2.52 3.29 17.35
CA LYS A 577 -1.39 3.32 18.29
C LYS A 577 -1.59 4.48 19.27
N PRO A 578 -1.48 4.26 20.59
CA PRO A 578 -1.19 5.34 21.50
C PRO A 578 0.00 6.13 20.97
N VAL A 579 -0.18 7.43 20.72
CA VAL A 579 0.94 8.35 20.45
C VAL A 579 1.89 8.18 21.62
N ALA A 580 3.06 7.57 21.39
CA ALA A 580 4.02 7.29 22.44
C ALA A 580 4.48 8.65 23.00
N PRO A 581 4.06 9.04 24.23
CA PRO A 581 4.33 10.38 24.74
C PRO A 581 5.84 10.59 24.86
N ALA A 582 6.29 11.83 24.67
CA ALA A 582 7.71 12.15 24.55
C ALA A 582 8.54 11.58 25.72
N GLY A 583 9.39 10.59 25.42
CA GLY A 583 10.17 9.85 26.42
C GLY A 583 9.66 8.44 26.74
N VAL A 584 8.81 7.86 25.90
CA VAL A 584 8.55 6.41 25.91
C VAL A 584 9.61 5.65 25.12
N VAL A 585 10.17 4.59 25.72
CA VAL A 585 11.19 3.75 25.09
C VAL A 585 10.94 2.27 25.37
N ALA A 586 10.87 1.45 24.32
CA ALA A 586 10.75 -0.01 24.41
C ALA A 586 12.14 -0.68 24.40
N ASN A 587 12.36 -1.60 25.33
CA ASN A 587 13.61 -2.35 25.46
C ASN A 587 13.29 -3.85 25.36
N ASN A 588 13.95 -4.58 24.45
CA ASN A 588 13.81 -6.03 24.36
C ASN A 588 14.65 -6.71 25.46
N ILE A 589 14.03 -7.54 26.29
CA ILE A 589 14.69 -8.19 27.43
C ILE A 589 14.61 -9.71 27.30
N SER A 590 15.76 -10.34 27.00
CA SER A 590 15.91 -11.79 27.06
C SER A 590 16.15 -12.28 28.49
N VAL A 591 15.68 -13.49 28.79
CA VAL A 591 15.96 -14.20 30.04
C VAL A 591 17.46 -14.42 30.24
N ALA A 592 17.89 -14.36 31.50
CA ALA A 592 19.27 -14.42 31.99
C ALA A 592 20.18 -13.23 31.61
N LYS A 593 19.69 -12.19 30.92
CA LYS A 593 20.45 -10.96 30.66
C LYS A 593 20.13 -9.84 31.65
N ILE A 594 21.13 -9.00 31.91
CA ILE A 594 20.95 -7.64 32.45
C ILE A 594 20.91 -6.71 31.23
N SER A 595 19.85 -5.91 31.11
CA SER A 595 19.61 -4.99 30.00
C SER A 595 19.64 -3.56 30.52
N LYS A 596 20.46 -2.70 29.93
CA LYS A 596 20.43 -1.26 30.20
C LYS A 596 19.20 -0.64 29.55
N LEU A 597 18.50 0.23 30.28
CA LEU A 597 17.41 1.02 29.72
C LEU A 597 17.98 2.20 28.93
N GLU A 598 17.46 2.46 27.73
CA GLU A 598 17.90 3.62 26.93
C GLU A 598 17.56 4.96 27.60
N ALA A 599 16.46 5.00 28.35
CA ALA A 599 16.08 6.09 29.24
C ALA A 599 15.92 5.59 30.68
N GLU A 600 16.48 6.31 31.65
CA GLU A 600 16.24 6.02 33.07
C GLU A 600 14.80 6.37 33.48
N VAL A 601 14.27 5.63 34.46
CA VAL A 601 12.94 5.91 35.04
C VAL A 601 13.09 6.46 36.45
N SER A 602 12.82 7.75 36.57
CA SER A 602 12.80 8.49 37.82
C SER A 602 11.44 8.43 38.52
N THR A 603 11.35 9.04 39.70
CA THR A 603 10.06 9.29 40.37
C THR A 603 9.11 10.04 39.43
N GLY A 604 7.87 9.55 39.30
CA GLY A 604 6.85 10.06 38.38
C GLY A 604 6.64 9.20 37.14
N GLY A 605 7.64 8.41 36.73
CA GLY A 605 7.56 7.53 35.57
C GLY A 605 7.10 6.09 35.87
N SER A 606 7.05 5.27 34.82
CA SER A 606 6.59 3.88 34.87
C SER A 606 7.42 2.96 34.00
N ILE A 607 7.37 1.65 34.29
CA ILE A 607 7.88 0.58 33.42
C ILE A 607 6.78 -0.46 33.23
N VAL A 608 6.55 -0.86 31.98
CA VAL A 608 5.54 -1.84 31.58
C VAL A 608 6.22 -3.01 30.89
N PHE A 609 6.17 -4.19 31.52
CA PHE A 609 6.63 -5.45 30.94
C PHE A 609 5.47 -6.13 30.23
N LYS A 610 5.61 -6.45 28.94
CA LYS A 610 4.65 -7.25 28.16
C LYS A 610 5.30 -8.54 27.70
N SER A 611 4.59 -9.66 27.85
CA SER A 611 4.97 -10.97 27.33
C SER A 611 3.91 -11.45 26.33
N PRO A 612 4.29 -12.01 25.16
CA PRO A 612 3.33 -12.58 24.23
C PRO A 612 2.58 -13.78 24.81
N THR A 613 3.19 -14.53 25.72
CA THR A 613 2.63 -15.76 26.31
C THR A 613 2.76 -15.83 27.83
N MET A 614 1.88 -16.61 28.48
CA MET A 614 1.94 -17.02 29.88
C MET A 614 1.65 -18.52 30.01
N ALA A 615 2.48 -19.24 30.77
CA ALA A 615 2.21 -20.61 31.19
C ALA A 615 1.12 -20.63 32.28
N LEU A 616 -0.15 -20.71 31.87
CA LEU A 616 -1.28 -20.69 32.81
C LEU A 616 -1.41 -21.96 33.66
N GLU A 617 -0.87 -23.10 33.21
CA GLU A 617 -0.90 -24.34 33.97
C GLU A 617 -0.16 -24.24 35.31
N VAL A 618 -0.69 -24.90 36.35
CA VAL A 618 -0.09 -24.93 37.69
C VAL A 618 1.00 -26.00 37.73
N PRO A 619 2.28 -25.66 37.88
CA PRO A 619 3.36 -26.65 37.78
C PRO A 619 3.46 -27.53 39.03
N ASN A 620 3.84 -28.79 38.84
CA ASN A 620 4.02 -29.77 39.93
C ASN A 620 5.08 -29.32 40.97
N ARG A 621 6.12 -28.62 40.54
CA ARG A 621 7.17 -28.01 41.40
C ARG A 621 7.07 -26.49 41.34
N GLU A 622 7.29 -25.82 42.46
CA GLU A 622 7.32 -24.36 42.47
C GLU A 622 8.57 -23.86 41.72
N THR A 623 8.37 -22.91 40.81
CA THR A 623 9.42 -22.25 40.03
C THR A 623 9.16 -20.75 40.02
N GLY A 624 10.23 -19.96 39.96
CA GLY A 624 10.15 -18.51 39.93
C GLY A 624 10.61 -17.95 38.59
N THR A 625 9.86 -16.98 38.06
CA THR A 625 10.33 -16.10 36.98
C THR A 625 10.48 -14.69 37.55
N GLY A 626 11.70 -14.15 37.52
CA GLY A 626 12.08 -12.91 38.17
C GLY A 626 12.28 -11.76 37.19
N ILE A 627 11.72 -10.60 37.51
CA ILE A 627 12.01 -9.30 36.88
C ILE A 627 12.55 -8.39 37.98
N ALA A 628 13.78 -7.89 37.83
CA ALA A 628 14.40 -6.99 38.80
C ALA A 628 14.69 -5.62 38.17
N LEU A 629 14.20 -4.56 38.81
CA LEU A 629 14.51 -3.16 38.52
C LEU A 629 15.81 -2.78 39.24
N LEU A 630 16.80 -2.30 38.49
CA LEU A 630 18.17 -2.12 38.96
C LEU A 630 18.67 -0.68 38.81
N TYR A 631 19.51 -0.25 39.75
CA TYR A 631 20.36 0.93 39.61
C TYR A 631 21.83 0.52 39.49
N TRP A 632 22.52 1.12 38.52
CA TRP A 632 23.98 1.07 38.37
C TRP A 632 24.58 2.41 38.79
N ASP A 633 25.62 2.40 39.62
CA ASP A 633 26.39 3.60 39.93
C ASP A 633 27.31 3.96 38.74
N PRO A 634 27.15 5.13 38.09
CA PRO A 634 27.97 5.50 36.94
C PRO A 634 29.46 5.63 37.24
N SER A 635 29.85 5.78 38.51
CA SER A 635 31.25 5.81 38.96
C SER A 635 31.85 4.43 39.24
N SER A 636 31.03 3.36 39.23
CA SER A 636 31.48 2.00 39.52
C SER A 636 32.33 1.41 38.38
N THR A 637 33.52 0.94 38.73
CA THR A 637 34.39 0.14 37.84
C THR A 637 34.17 -1.37 37.98
N ALA A 638 33.11 -1.79 38.68
CA ALA A 638 32.81 -3.21 38.89
C ALA A 638 32.27 -3.88 37.61
N ASN A 639 32.16 -5.22 37.62
CA ASN A 639 31.64 -5.97 36.48
C ASN A 639 30.13 -5.78 36.34
N SER A 640 29.71 -5.02 35.32
CA SER A 640 28.30 -4.73 35.00
C SER A 640 27.49 -5.94 34.51
N ARG A 641 28.11 -7.11 34.30
CA ARG A 641 27.39 -8.36 34.02
C ARG A 641 26.98 -9.12 35.29
N ASP A 642 27.51 -8.74 36.44
CA ASP A 642 27.18 -9.35 37.73
C ASP A 642 26.14 -8.51 38.47
N VAL A 643 25.00 -9.13 38.80
CA VAL A 643 23.88 -8.49 39.48
C VAL A 643 24.24 -8.04 40.90
N GLU A 644 25.24 -8.68 41.53
CA GLU A 644 25.66 -8.36 42.90
C GLU A 644 26.28 -6.95 43.02
N ASN A 645 26.68 -6.37 41.89
CA ASN A 645 27.21 -5.00 41.78
C ASN A 645 26.12 -3.92 41.54
N TYR A 646 24.83 -4.30 41.53
CA TYR A 646 23.70 -3.39 41.35
C TYR A 646 22.90 -3.24 42.65
N ASP A 647 22.26 -2.08 42.85
CA ASP A 647 21.14 -2.00 43.78
C ASP A 647 19.90 -2.60 43.10
N ILE A 648 19.32 -3.64 43.71
CA ILE A 648 18.01 -4.18 43.33
C ILE A 648 16.96 -3.31 44.00
N LEU A 649 16.41 -2.36 43.25
CA LEU A 649 15.39 -1.42 43.73
C LEU A 649 14.07 -2.14 44.00
N LEU A 650 13.70 -3.05 43.09
CA LEU A 650 12.53 -3.93 43.22
C LEU A 650 12.79 -5.22 42.42
N GLY A 651 12.94 -6.34 43.11
CA GLY A 651 12.92 -7.69 42.53
C GLY A 651 11.52 -8.29 42.66
N MET A 652 10.90 -8.66 41.55
CA MET A 652 9.57 -9.28 41.48
C MET A 652 9.70 -10.71 40.94
N VAL A 653 9.42 -11.72 41.77
CA VAL A 653 9.48 -13.13 41.38
C VAL A 653 8.07 -13.73 41.33
N ILE A 654 7.60 -13.98 40.11
CA ILE A 654 6.32 -14.63 39.82
C ILE A 654 6.45 -16.11 40.21
N LYS A 655 5.65 -16.55 41.18
CA LYS A 655 5.55 -17.93 41.68
C LYS A 655 4.25 -18.56 41.19
N ASN A 656 4.36 -19.36 40.14
CA ASN A 656 3.17 -19.81 39.40
C ASN A 656 2.40 -20.93 40.11
N LYS A 657 3.05 -21.73 40.99
CA LYS A 657 2.33 -22.75 41.77
C LYS A 657 1.52 -22.12 42.90
N ARG A 658 2.10 -21.17 43.64
CA ARG A 658 1.41 -20.42 44.71
C ARG A 658 0.54 -19.27 44.22
N ARG A 659 0.60 -18.90 42.93
CA ARG A 659 -0.10 -17.75 42.33
C ARG A 659 0.17 -16.44 43.10
N VAL A 660 1.44 -16.16 43.38
CA VAL A 660 1.89 -14.92 44.03
C VAL A 660 3.03 -14.25 43.27
N VAL A 661 3.22 -12.95 43.47
CA VAL A 661 4.44 -12.22 43.05
C VAL A 661 5.20 -11.82 44.31
N GLN A 662 6.37 -12.44 44.53
CA GLN A 662 7.26 -12.12 45.64
C GLN A 662 8.07 -10.87 45.31
N CYS A 663 7.92 -9.81 46.12
CA CYS A 663 8.61 -8.54 45.96
C CYS A 663 9.65 -8.34 47.07
N ASN A 664 10.87 -7.94 46.71
CA ASN A 664 11.89 -7.51 47.68
C ASN A 664 12.83 -6.46 47.07
N SER A 665 13.73 -5.92 47.90
CA SER A 665 14.82 -5.02 47.48
C SER A 665 16.13 -5.49 48.11
N LYS A 666 17.27 -5.07 47.53
CA LYS A 666 18.62 -5.39 48.03
C LYS A 666 19.58 -4.26 47.63
N PRO A 667 20.21 -3.55 48.58
CA PRO A 667 21.28 -2.60 48.24
C PRO A 667 22.55 -3.36 47.84
N VAL A 668 23.39 -2.72 47.02
CA VAL A 668 24.68 -3.27 46.59
C VAL A 668 25.54 -3.67 47.80
N GLY A 669 26.11 -4.88 47.77
CA GLY A 669 26.87 -5.45 48.90
C GLY A 669 26.05 -5.80 50.16
N GLY A 670 24.73 -5.61 50.17
CA GLY A 670 23.84 -5.91 51.30
C GLY A 670 23.04 -7.22 51.16
N GLY A 671 22.23 -7.51 52.18
CA GLY A 671 21.24 -8.60 52.13
C GLY A 671 19.94 -8.19 51.44
N TYR A 672 19.11 -9.17 51.07
CA TYR A 672 17.72 -8.91 50.68
C TYR A 672 16.90 -8.42 51.89
N GLY A 673 16.07 -7.40 51.66
CA GLY A 673 15.09 -6.92 52.62
C GLY A 673 13.93 -7.90 52.82
N VAL A 674 12.95 -7.47 53.63
CA VAL A 674 11.72 -8.23 53.87
C VAL A 674 11.04 -8.53 52.53
N THR A 675 10.66 -9.79 52.32
CA THR A 675 9.93 -10.20 51.12
C THR A 675 8.43 -10.04 51.35
N GLU A 676 7.79 -9.21 50.53
CA GLU A 676 6.34 -9.08 50.47
C GLU A 676 5.76 -10.03 49.42
N GLU A 677 4.54 -10.52 49.62
CA GLU A 677 3.81 -11.30 48.63
C GLU A 677 2.58 -10.54 48.14
N LEU A 678 2.51 -10.36 46.83
CA LEU A 678 1.35 -9.80 46.15
C LEU A 678 0.49 -10.97 45.63
N GLN A 679 -0.84 -10.85 45.75
CA GLN A 679 -1.80 -11.81 45.21
C GLN A 679 -2.63 -11.13 44.10
N PRO A 680 -2.22 -11.24 42.82
CA PRO A 680 -3.05 -10.81 41.70
C PRO A 680 -4.37 -11.58 41.67
N SER A 681 -5.49 -10.86 41.57
CA SER A 681 -6.82 -11.43 41.40
C SER A 681 -7.61 -10.58 40.39
N PRO A 682 -7.95 -11.09 39.20
CA PRO A 682 -7.54 -12.39 38.64
C PRO A 682 -6.02 -12.56 38.51
N TRP A 683 -5.59 -13.81 38.32
CA TRP A 683 -4.22 -14.12 37.92
C TRP A 683 -3.96 -13.66 36.48
N PHE A 684 -2.68 -13.57 36.10
CA PHE A 684 -2.22 -13.24 34.75
C PHE A 684 -2.98 -13.98 33.64
N GLY A 685 -3.35 -13.25 32.59
CA GLY A 685 -3.93 -13.77 31.35
C GLY A 685 -2.91 -14.35 30.36
N ASN A 686 -3.38 -14.67 29.15
CA ASN A 686 -2.59 -15.36 28.11
C ASN A 686 -1.38 -14.54 27.61
N SER A 687 -1.50 -13.21 27.52
CA SER A 687 -0.44 -12.31 27.05
C SER A 687 -0.21 -11.21 28.10
N PRO A 688 0.56 -11.50 29.15
CA PRO A 688 0.48 -10.75 30.40
C PRO A 688 1.25 -9.44 30.37
N GLN A 689 0.75 -8.48 31.13
CA GLN A 689 1.32 -7.16 31.37
C GLN A 689 1.60 -6.98 32.87
N LEU A 690 2.85 -6.66 33.22
CA LEU A 690 3.26 -6.26 34.57
C LEU A 690 3.74 -4.80 34.52
N ARG A 691 2.97 -3.89 35.10
CA ARG A 691 3.31 -2.45 35.16
C ARG A 691 3.78 -2.08 36.57
N VAL A 692 4.81 -1.26 36.65
CA VAL A 692 5.34 -0.68 37.89
C VAL A 692 5.46 0.83 37.74
N ASP A 693 4.72 1.58 38.56
CA ASP A 693 4.85 3.03 38.66
C ASP A 693 5.82 3.39 39.79
N VAL A 694 6.75 4.31 39.50
CA VAL A 694 7.83 4.71 40.42
C VAL A 694 7.41 5.97 41.17
N GLU A 695 6.93 5.83 42.40
CA GLU A 695 6.57 6.97 43.25
C GLU A 695 7.68 7.31 44.27
N ALA A 696 7.54 8.43 44.99
CA ALA A 696 8.58 8.95 45.86
C ALA A 696 8.96 8.01 47.03
N ASN A 697 7.99 7.25 47.53
CA ASN A 697 8.15 6.36 48.70
C ASN A 697 7.69 4.91 48.43
N LYS A 698 7.21 4.60 47.22
CA LYS A 698 6.64 3.28 46.90
C LYS A 698 6.72 2.97 45.40
N PHE A 699 6.63 1.69 45.08
CA PHE A 699 6.31 1.19 43.76
C PHE A 699 4.83 0.77 43.74
N VAL A 700 4.06 1.21 42.74
CA VAL A 700 2.67 0.74 42.57
C VAL A 700 2.67 -0.32 41.49
N VAL A 701 2.28 -1.55 41.85
CA VAL A 701 2.35 -2.71 40.94
C VAL A 701 0.96 -3.04 40.39
N TYR A 702 0.89 -3.19 39.07
CA TYR A 702 -0.30 -3.54 38.32
C TYR A 702 -0.06 -4.83 37.52
N VAL A 703 -1.04 -5.71 37.48
CA VAL A 703 -1.07 -6.93 36.66
C VAL A 703 -2.27 -6.85 35.73
N ASP A 704 -2.05 -6.95 34.43
CA ASP A 704 -3.07 -6.88 33.37
C ASP A 704 -4.03 -5.67 33.53
N GLY A 705 -3.44 -4.50 33.83
CA GLY A 705 -4.14 -3.24 34.08
C GLY A 705 -4.71 -3.08 35.51
N ILE A 706 -4.79 -4.16 36.29
CA ILE A 706 -5.39 -4.17 37.63
C ILE A 706 -4.31 -3.87 38.68
N ARG A 707 -4.52 -2.82 39.47
CA ARG A 707 -3.63 -2.46 40.60
C ARG A 707 -3.69 -3.54 41.67
N VAL A 708 -2.56 -4.19 41.96
CA VAL A 708 -2.49 -5.29 42.93
C VAL A 708 -2.18 -4.78 44.33
N LYS A 709 -1.05 -4.08 44.49
CA LYS A 709 -0.60 -3.52 45.77
C LYS A 709 0.49 -2.48 45.56
N ASP A 710 0.69 -1.67 46.59
CA ASP A 710 1.85 -0.81 46.75
C ASP A 710 2.96 -1.60 47.49
N VAL A 711 4.22 -1.44 47.07
CA VAL A 711 5.43 -2.01 47.69
C VAL A 711 6.33 -0.86 48.14
N ASP A 712 6.92 -0.93 49.34
CA ASP A 712 7.79 0.13 49.85
C ASP A 712 9.03 0.36 48.97
N ARG A 713 9.40 1.64 48.75
CA ARG A 713 10.60 2.02 47.99
C ARG A 713 11.71 2.44 48.95
N SER A 714 12.30 1.44 49.58
CA SER A 714 13.45 1.57 50.48
C SER A 714 14.67 2.23 49.82
N ILE A 715 14.93 1.93 48.54
CA ILE A 715 16.06 2.48 47.77
C ILE A 715 15.56 3.53 46.77
N LYS A 716 15.81 4.81 47.07
CA LYS A 716 15.29 5.96 46.32
C LYS A 716 16.21 6.41 45.17
N LYS A 717 16.60 5.47 44.31
CA LYS A 717 17.39 5.73 43.09
C LYS A 717 16.56 5.50 41.82
N ASN A 718 16.99 6.04 40.68
CA ASN A 718 16.32 5.86 39.39
C ASN A 718 16.51 4.43 38.86
N VAL A 719 15.57 3.90 38.10
CA VAL A 719 15.76 2.61 37.40
C VAL A 719 16.60 2.87 36.16
N THR A 720 17.73 2.18 36.01
CA THR A 720 18.67 2.35 34.88
C THR A 720 18.86 1.07 34.08
N HIS A 721 18.61 -0.09 34.70
CA HIS A 721 18.74 -1.41 34.10
C HIS A 721 17.60 -2.31 34.58
N VAL A 722 17.33 -3.38 33.84
CA VAL A 722 16.43 -4.46 34.24
C VAL A 722 17.10 -5.81 34.04
N ARG A 723 16.85 -6.76 34.94
CA ARG A 723 17.27 -8.16 34.77
C ARG A 723 16.05 -9.08 34.75
N TYR A 724 15.98 -9.94 33.74
CA TYR A 724 14.97 -10.98 33.63
C TYR A 724 15.63 -12.35 33.84
N TYR A 725 15.09 -13.21 34.70
CA TYR A 725 15.76 -14.44 35.14
C TYR A 725 14.79 -15.52 35.63
N THR A 726 15.28 -16.73 35.87
CA THR A 726 14.52 -17.83 36.47
C THR A 726 15.16 -18.37 37.75
N SER A 727 14.35 -18.98 38.60
CA SER A 727 14.71 -19.51 39.92
C SER A 727 14.06 -20.89 40.11
N PRO A 728 14.80 -22.01 40.11
CA PRO A 728 16.25 -22.09 39.94
C PRO A 728 16.71 -21.64 38.55
N THR A 729 17.98 -21.25 38.44
CA THR A 729 18.61 -20.86 37.17
C THR A 729 18.40 -21.94 36.10
N ASN A 730 18.14 -21.52 34.87
CA ASN A 730 17.83 -22.39 33.71
C ASN A 730 16.50 -23.17 33.78
N ALA A 731 15.62 -22.91 34.77
CA ALA A 731 14.22 -23.30 34.65
C ALA A 731 13.56 -22.56 33.47
N GLN A 732 12.52 -23.16 32.87
CA GLN A 732 11.70 -22.45 31.88
C GLN A 732 10.96 -21.29 32.57
N PRO A 733 10.94 -20.08 31.96
CA PRO A 733 10.15 -18.98 32.48
C PRO A 733 8.65 -19.24 32.30
N VAL A 734 7.83 -18.59 33.13
CA VAL A 734 6.36 -18.68 33.02
C VAL A 734 5.78 -17.61 32.09
N MET A 735 6.52 -16.53 31.86
CA MET A 735 6.36 -15.65 30.69
C MET A 735 7.26 -16.15 29.55
N ALA A 736 7.17 -15.55 28.37
CA ALA A 736 8.05 -15.86 27.24
C ALA A 736 9.55 -15.65 27.57
N ARG A 737 10.45 -16.30 26.81
CA ARG A 737 11.90 -16.14 27.02
C ARG A 737 12.42 -14.73 26.71
N ASP A 738 11.72 -14.02 25.84
CA ASP A 738 11.96 -12.63 25.49
C ASP A 738 10.68 -11.85 25.78
N ILE A 739 10.81 -10.75 26.53
CA ILE A 739 9.72 -9.86 26.92
C ILE A 739 10.08 -8.42 26.55
N ILE A 740 9.08 -7.56 26.36
CA ILE A 740 9.27 -6.14 26.05
C ILE A 740 9.10 -5.32 27.32
N ALA A 741 10.04 -4.42 27.60
CA ALA A 741 9.95 -3.44 28.69
C ALA A 741 9.83 -2.02 28.13
N THR A 742 8.63 -1.45 28.21
CA THR A 742 8.34 -0.08 27.81
C THR A 742 8.48 0.85 29.01
N THR A 743 9.41 1.79 28.94
CA THR A 743 9.62 2.85 29.95
C THR A 743 8.79 4.08 29.60
N TYR A 744 8.37 4.84 30.60
CA TYR A 744 7.58 6.07 30.48
C TYR A 744 8.11 7.10 31.47
N LYS A 745 8.35 8.35 31.02
CA LYS A 745 8.77 9.45 31.92
C LYS A 745 7.68 9.96 32.85
N ASP A 746 6.41 9.84 32.42
CA ASP A 746 5.23 10.15 33.21
C ASP A 746 4.29 8.94 33.21
N LYS A 747 3.84 8.53 34.39
CA LYS A 747 2.87 7.44 34.60
C LYS A 747 1.46 7.76 34.11
N SER A 748 1.10 9.03 33.94
CA SER A 748 -0.16 9.47 33.31
C SER A 748 -0.24 9.04 31.84
N ALA A 749 0.94 8.86 31.25
CA ALA A 749 1.18 8.59 29.84
C ALA A 749 1.15 7.09 29.49
N VAL A 750 0.82 6.24 30.48
CA VAL A 750 0.60 4.79 30.32
C VAL A 750 -0.90 4.53 30.22
N LEU A 751 -1.39 4.42 28.98
CA LEU A 751 -2.73 3.96 28.63
C LEU A 751 -2.86 2.45 28.85
#